data_AF-A0A2D5W4A0-F1
#
_entry.id   AF-A0A2D5W4A0-F1
#
_cell.length_a   1.000
_cell.length_b   1.000
_cell.length_c   1.000
_cell.angle_alpha   90.00
_cell.angle_beta   90.00
_cell.angle_gamma   90.00
#
_symmetry.space_group_name_H-M   'P 1'
#
loop_
_entity.id
_entity.type
_entity.pdbx_description
1 polymer ?
#
loop_
_entity_poly.entity_id
_entity_poly.type
_entity_poly.pdbx_seq_one_letter_code
_entity_poly.pdbx_strand_id
1 'polypeptide(L)'
;MGIPNHVSKLPLVALLQSIVAGLCFHTAQGDEPTIQPHAAVDLLVIGGTPAGIAAAIGAATLGKDILIIEQSPVLGGVHSSGVIRMDDLYAASNSGVMESFRRRVRDYHRTELASDPLVKAHRNLPANRPWNIAEGRAWEPHTAARIYSEMVGEHPSISTLFQQVAVDVIMEGHRVVGVVTRDRDNQGNLGQQHTYRAKVIIDATYEGDLAAFAKIPYRIGREARSPEEPHAGRIYTNYFRHVAGVPSNTILPHSTGEPDHRSQAFTYRLTGKDYGRPDHPFRIQEPPPGYDPSLYRWNRNTKPIIPNRKFDLLGISWGGDLTGHGTRWVLADWEERKELESIFRQYDLGWLYYIQTEGQSPQIGLPDDEFTDNDHLPYRLYVRQGRRIEGHETLNESDIHKDLRGNGLRGPLNANSVAIGVYGIDAHNVQGPTRSPEPPSGEGAAEGTLHLFDVTGPYQIPYGVMVPKSHQGILFPIGISSTHVAMCTVRMEPVWAALGQAAGVAAALSMDQGVELAEVPTASIQQELVRQGCQLYFYTDLAAEAPCFEAVQLLSLKGAMDDRTIEQFPLKSTANTLSDLDFEAYRFRPDAPVTMGAFAQMALEGLEIPWSITAAHFQDVRRGHQAFPYIETLYDLSSQSTKPFFPFDTHASKEGSNSRTELLARPENPVSHAQALKILKGLLHEEFAWPSSLPKSLSLTRGQAAMLIFEAAQWVSEKKAASRRLPDFRQGHRGLRATPFLIAHRGGVITSDSPEGSLTAIERAAREGYDMVELDLQQSKDGVPIVFHDHDLVKACGREGKIIDWTAKQLTSMRSLIGDQPLITLETALNACQSLGLGVMLDLKTHQEDPGFLHTIGESLVRHGLADASLCITGEPATRRHLRHTRFTLTADELKALRQGDRMELSDRFWFGLPSQLQAGDIQKLQAAGVLVLPAINTFRYPANRHHEEAEADIKALIRQGVDGFQIDSIYQEWFGLTSGR
;
A
#
# COMPACT_ATOMS: atom_id res chain seq x y z
N MET A 1 -26.34 -37.04 -70.25
CA MET A 1 -26.88 -35.67 -70.48
C MET A 1 -26.71 -34.88 -69.18
N GLY A 2 -26.53 -33.56 -69.22
CA GLY A 2 -26.77 -32.67 -68.07
C GLY A 2 -25.68 -32.59 -66.97
N ILE A 3 -24.62 -31.83 -67.25
CA ILE A 3 -24.01 -30.85 -66.33
C ILE A 3 -24.76 -29.52 -66.62
N PRO A 4 -24.91 -28.49 -65.73
CA PRO A 4 -24.29 -28.17 -64.42
C PRO A 4 -25.30 -28.35 -63.24
N ASN A 5 -25.11 -27.99 -61.95
CA ASN A 5 -24.05 -27.49 -61.03
C ASN A 5 -24.62 -27.68 -59.57
N HIS A 6 -24.08 -27.35 -58.38
CA HIS A 6 -22.83 -26.91 -57.69
C HIS A 6 -23.19 -27.00 -56.16
N VAL A 7 -22.36 -26.83 -55.11
CA VAL A 7 -20.94 -26.99 -54.72
C VAL A 7 -20.97 -26.83 -53.18
N SER A 8 -20.28 -27.60 -52.32
CA SER A 8 -19.48 -28.83 -52.46
C SER A 8 -19.59 -29.65 -51.14
N LYS A 9 -19.27 -30.94 -51.14
CA LYS A 9 -19.32 -31.80 -49.94
C LYS A 9 -18.48 -33.08 -50.08
N LEU A 10 -18.05 -33.65 -48.94
CA LEU A 10 -17.63 -35.05 -48.72
C LEU A 10 -16.27 -35.48 -49.35
N PRO A 11 -15.66 -36.63 -48.96
CA PRO A 11 -15.50 -37.11 -47.57
C PRO A 11 -14.18 -37.85 -47.24
N LEU A 12 -13.88 -37.95 -45.94
CA LEU A 12 -13.48 -39.15 -45.19
C LEU A 12 -12.79 -40.33 -45.94
N VAL A 13 -11.46 -40.25 -46.17
CA VAL A 13 -10.57 -41.44 -46.28
C VAL A 13 -9.19 -41.15 -45.65
N ALA A 14 -9.06 -41.38 -44.35
CA ALA A 14 -7.82 -41.71 -43.63
C ALA A 14 -8.18 -42.00 -42.17
N LEU A 15 -7.66 -43.08 -41.57
CA LEU A 15 -8.00 -43.52 -40.21
C LEU A 15 -6.72 -43.95 -39.48
N LEU A 16 -6.70 -43.82 -38.14
CA LEU A 16 -5.68 -44.31 -37.21
C LEU A 16 -4.28 -43.64 -37.31
N GLN A 17 -4.02 -42.64 -36.45
CA GLN A 17 -2.97 -42.69 -35.39
C GLN A 17 -2.73 -41.30 -34.76
N SER A 18 -3.54 -40.92 -33.77
CA SER A 18 -3.19 -39.91 -32.75
C SER A 18 -4.24 -39.92 -31.63
N ILE A 19 -3.81 -39.62 -30.39
CA ILE A 19 -4.54 -39.63 -29.10
C ILE A 19 -4.43 -40.96 -28.32
N VAL A 20 -4.05 -40.82 -27.03
CA VAL A 20 -3.68 -41.82 -26.00
C VAL A 20 -2.21 -42.26 -25.99
N ALA A 21 -1.51 -41.80 -24.93
CA ALA A 21 -0.31 -42.33 -24.27
C ALA A 21 1.01 -42.50 -25.05
N GLY A 22 2.12 -42.19 -24.39
CA GLY A 22 3.43 -42.79 -24.69
C GLY A 22 4.58 -41.82 -24.96
N LEU A 23 5.38 -41.59 -23.92
CA LEU A 23 6.81 -41.26 -23.97
C LEU A 23 7.54 -41.61 -25.28
N CYS A 24 8.11 -40.60 -25.92
CA CYS A 24 9.41 -40.72 -26.60
C CYS A 24 10.10 -39.36 -26.66
N PHE A 25 11.35 -39.29 -26.19
CA PHE A 25 12.22 -38.15 -26.45
C PHE A 25 12.42 -38.01 -27.97
N HIS A 26 12.31 -36.79 -28.48
CA HIS A 26 12.90 -36.42 -29.77
C HIS A 26 13.74 -35.17 -29.56
N THR A 27 15.04 -35.34 -29.74
CA THR A 27 16.06 -34.29 -29.60
C THR A 27 16.00 -33.34 -30.79
N ALA A 28 15.07 -32.38 -30.74
CA ALA A 28 15.05 -31.25 -31.65
C ALA A 28 16.18 -30.27 -31.28
N GLN A 29 17.37 -30.46 -31.86
CA GLN A 29 18.35 -29.36 -31.94
C GLN A 29 17.77 -28.32 -32.89
N GLY A 30 17.17 -27.28 -32.32
CA GLY A 30 16.42 -26.26 -33.05
C GLY A 30 16.05 -25.11 -32.12
N ASP A 31 17.09 -24.41 -31.63
CA ASP A 31 17.07 -23.11 -30.97
C ASP A 31 15.87 -22.83 -30.05
N GLU A 32 15.96 -23.31 -28.81
CA GLU A 32 15.24 -22.67 -27.71
C GLU A 32 15.53 -21.16 -27.72
N PRO A 33 14.53 -20.29 -27.45
CA PRO A 33 14.74 -18.85 -27.37
C PRO A 33 15.67 -18.53 -26.20
N THR A 34 16.97 -18.50 -26.49
CA THR A 34 18.03 -18.40 -25.48
C THR A 34 18.06 -16.97 -24.97
N ILE A 35 17.32 -16.71 -23.89
CA ILE A 35 17.35 -15.44 -23.16
C ILE A 35 18.80 -15.24 -22.71
N GLN A 36 19.53 -14.36 -23.40
CA GLN A 36 20.91 -14.08 -23.05
C GLN A 36 20.95 -13.50 -21.62
N PRO A 37 21.91 -13.89 -20.77
CA PRO A 37 21.98 -13.50 -19.35
C PRO A 37 22.40 -12.02 -19.14
N HIS A 38 22.02 -11.14 -20.07
CA HIS A 38 22.39 -9.72 -20.15
C HIS A 38 21.20 -8.81 -20.52
N ALA A 39 19.99 -9.36 -20.73
CA ALA A 39 18.79 -8.54 -20.85
C ALA A 39 18.40 -7.99 -19.46
N ALA A 40 18.55 -6.68 -19.25
CA ALA A 40 18.05 -6.00 -18.07
C ALA A 40 16.54 -5.78 -18.20
N VAL A 41 15.77 -6.27 -17.23
CA VAL A 41 14.31 -6.10 -17.15
C VAL A 41 13.95 -4.89 -16.27
N ASP A 42 12.70 -4.44 -16.32
CA ASP A 42 12.23 -3.42 -15.38
C ASP A 42 12.16 -3.99 -13.96
N LEU A 43 11.50 -5.15 -13.82
CA LEU A 43 11.20 -5.78 -12.54
C LEU A 43 11.71 -7.23 -12.48
N LEU A 44 12.48 -7.55 -11.44
CA LEU A 44 12.91 -8.90 -11.11
C LEU A 44 12.17 -9.40 -9.87
N VAL A 45 11.39 -10.47 -10.02
CA VAL A 45 10.63 -11.11 -8.94
C VAL A 45 11.30 -12.44 -8.58
N ILE A 46 11.73 -12.61 -7.34
CA ILE A 46 12.24 -13.88 -6.83
C ILE A 46 11.13 -14.58 -6.04
N GLY A 47 10.78 -15.79 -6.44
CA GLY A 47 9.68 -16.59 -5.92
C GLY A 47 8.43 -16.52 -6.80
N GLY A 48 8.10 -17.62 -7.46
CA GLY A 48 6.85 -17.83 -8.22
C GLY A 48 5.66 -18.14 -7.31
N THR A 49 5.57 -17.46 -6.17
CA THR A 49 4.51 -17.61 -5.15
C THR A 49 3.27 -16.79 -5.54
N PRO A 50 2.11 -16.95 -4.86
CA PRO A 50 0.94 -16.12 -5.11
C PRO A 50 1.23 -14.61 -5.01
N ALA A 51 2.17 -14.20 -4.14
CA ALA A 51 2.67 -12.83 -4.07
C ALA A 51 3.48 -12.44 -5.32
N GLY A 52 4.43 -13.26 -5.74
CA GLY A 52 5.30 -12.95 -6.88
C GLY A 52 4.55 -12.91 -8.21
N ILE A 53 3.58 -13.82 -8.40
CA ILE A 53 2.67 -13.84 -9.55
C ILE A 53 1.81 -12.57 -9.57
N ALA A 54 1.24 -12.19 -8.41
CA ALA A 54 0.42 -10.99 -8.31
C ALA A 54 1.24 -9.70 -8.53
N ALA A 55 2.49 -9.66 -8.06
CA ALA A 55 3.42 -8.56 -8.33
C ALA A 55 3.75 -8.44 -9.83
N ALA A 56 4.06 -9.55 -10.50
CA ALA A 56 4.36 -9.57 -11.92
C ALA A 56 3.16 -9.12 -12.76
N ILE A 57 1.95 -9.62 -12.46
CA ILE A 57 0.71 -9.21 -13.16
C ILE A 57 0.39 -7.73 -12.89
N GLY A 58 0.52 -7.27 -11.64
CA GLY A 58 0.25 -5.88 -11.25
C GLY A 58 1.21 -4.85 -11.85
N ALA A 59 2.42 -5.28 -12.25
CA ALA A 59 3.37 -4.49 -13.03
C ALA A 59 3.17 -4.64 -14.55
N ALA A 60 2.79 -5.82 -15.05
CA ALA A 60 2.52 -6.07 -16.47
C ALA A 60 1.33 -5.25 -17.00
N THR A 61 0.30 -5.07 -16.17
CA THR A 61 -0.85 -4.16 -16.46
C THR A 61 -0.43 -2.68 -16.59
N LEU A 62 0.76 -2.31 -16.11
CA LEU A 62 1.38 -1.00 -16.24
C LEU A 62 2.52 -0.99 -17.27
N GLY A 63 2.57 -1.99 -18.16
CA GLY A 63 3.45 -2.03 -19.32
C GLY A 63 4.94 -2.21 -19.00
N LYS A 64 5.27 -2.86 -17.89
CA LYS A 64 6.65 -3.20 -17.51
C LYS A 64 7.07 -4.57 -18.06
N ASP A 65 8.38 -4.74 -18.28
CA ASP A 65 9.00 -6.04 -18.57
C ASP A 65 9.46 -6.73 -17.27
N ILE A 66 9.00 -7.96 -17.04
CA ILE A 66 9.19 -8.69 -15.77
C ILE A 66 9.87 -10.04 -15.99
N LEU A 67 10.81 -10.38 -15.11
CA LEU A 67 11.33 -11.74 -14.96
C LEU A 67 10.93 -12.31 -13.58
N ILE A 68 10.22 -13.43 -13.57
CA ILE A 68 10.00 -14.26 -12.38
C ILE A 68 11.06 -15.37 -12.36
N ILE A 69 11.72 -15.57 -11.22
CA ILE A 69 12.61 -16.71 -10.97
C ILE A 69 12.02 -17.56 -9.83
N GLU A 70 11.80 -18.85 -10.09
CA GLU A 70 11.19 -19.79 -9.15
C GLU A 70 12.04 -21.06 -8.96
N GLN A 71 12.08 -21.59 -7.72
CA GLN A 71 12.92 -22.73 -7.37
C GLN A 71 12.32 -24.09 -7.74
N SER A 72 11.00 -24.18 -7.87
CA SER A 72 10.28 -25.39 -8.28
C SER A 72 10.03 -25.38 -9.80
N PRO A 73 9.62 -26.51 -10.41
CA PRO A 73 9.29 -26.57 -11.84
C PRO A 73 7.90 -25.98 -12.19
N VAL A 74 7.20 -25.35 -11.25
CA VAL A 74 5.83 -24.82 -11.44
C VAL A 74 5.62 -23.47 -10.75
N LEU A 75 4.62 -22.71 -11.19
CA LEU A 75 4.14 -21.51 -10.49
C LEU A 75 3.10 -21.84 -9.41
N GLY A 76 2.98 -20.95 -8.43
CA GLY A 76 1.95 -20.97 -7.37
C GLY A 76 2.49 -21.26 -5.96
N GLY A 77 3.80 -21.43 -5.80
CA GLY A 77 4.43 -21.68 -4.48
C GLY A 77 3.78 -22.85 -3.74
N VAL A 78 3.31 -22.60 -2.52
CA VAL A 78 2.69 -23.65 -1.69
C VAL A 78 1.26 -24.02 -2.09
N HIS A 79 0.51 -23.18 -2.81
CA HIS A 79 -0.79 -23.57 -3.40
C HIS A 79 -0.62 -24.71 -4.42
N SER A 80 0.49 -24.68 -5.15
CA SER A 80 0.91 -25.74 -6.07
C SER A 80 1.82 -26.78 -5.42
N SER A 81 2.08 -26.67 -4.11
CA SER A 81 2.91 -27.58 -3.31
C SER A 81 2.21 -28.01 -2.00
N GLY A 82 0.91 -28.31 -2.08
CA GLY A 82 0.17 -29.01 -1.01
C GLY A 82 -0.73 -28.18 -0.10
N VAL A 83 -0.68 -26.84 -0.14
CA VAL A 83 -1.73 -25.99 0.46
C VAL A 83 -2.94 -26.00 -0.48
N ILE A 84 -3.84 -26.95 -0.25
CA ILE A 84 -4.96 -27.28 -1.14
C ILE A 84 -6.29 -26.59 -0.79
N ARG A 85 -6.25 -25.58 0.08
CA ARG A 85 -7.39 -24.82 0.58
C ARG A 85 -7.13 -23.34 0.48
N MET A 86 -8.19 -22.58 0.19
CA MET A 86 -8.20 -21.15 0.42
C MET A 86 -8.45 -20.92 1.91
N ASP A 87 -7.46 -20.39 2.63
CA ASP A 87 -7.65 -19.94 4.01
C ASP A 87 -8.15 -18.47 4.00
N ASP A 88 -9.32 -18.31 3.35
CA ASP A 88 -10.14 -17.11 3.36
C ASP A 88 -11.26 -17.25 4.40
N LEU A 89 -11.38 -16.34 5.36
CA LEU A 89 -12.51 -16.39 6.32
C LEU A 89 -13.84 -16.14 5.57
N TYR A 90 -13.85 -15.11 4.71
CA TYR A 90 -14.96 -14.76 3.85
C TYR A 90 -14.51 -14.77 2.39
N ALA A 91 -15.28 -15.42 1.50
CA ALA A 91 -14.97 -15.42 0.06
C ALA A 91 -14.87 -14.00 -0.55
N ALA A 92 -15.52 -13.01 0.08
CA ALA A 92 -15.48 -11.60 -0.31
C ALA A 92 -14.17 -10.86 0.01
N SER A 93 -13.23 -11.43 0.77
CA SER A 93 -11.92 -10.80 1.02
C SER A 93 -10.87 -11.12 -0.06
N ASN A 94 -11.17 -12.03 -0.99
CA ASN A 94 -10.37 -12.22 -2.19
C ASN A 94 -10.60 -11.02 -3.13
N SER A 95 -9.53 -10.47 -3.69
CA SER A 95 -9.59 -9.36 -4.65
C SER A 95 -8.46 -9.45 -5.66
N GLY A 96 -8.47 -8.59 -6.68
CA GLY A 96 -7.43 -8.53 -7.73
C GLY A 96 -7.08 -9.89 -8.34
N VAL A 97 -5.77 -10.18 -8.41
CA VAL A 97 -5.23 -11.44 -8.95
C VAL A 97 -5.74 -12.67 -8.19
N MET A 98 -5.97 -12.59 -6.88
CA MET A 98 -6.40 -13.76 -6.10
C MET A 98 -7.87 -14.14 -6.36
N GLU A 99 -8.74 -13.15 -6.56
CA GLU A 99 -10.13 -13.40 -6.97
C GLU A 99 -10.19 -13.94 -8.41
N SER A 100 -9.29 -13.50 -9.31
CA SER A 100 -9.13 -14.09 -10.65
C SER A 100 -8.77 -15.58 -10.57
N PHE A 101 -7.77 -15.95 -9.75
CA PHE A 101 -7.42 -17.35 -9.50
C PHE A 101 -8.61 -18.15 -8.95
N ARG A 102 -9.27 -17.66 -7.89
CA ARG A 102 -10.42 -18.35 -7.28
C ARG A 102 -11.56 -18.59 -8.28
N ARG A 103 -11.86 -17.60 -9.14
CA ARG A 103 -12.87 -17.72 -10.19
C ARG A 103 -12.48 -18.76 -11.24
N ARG A 104 -11.20 -18.84 -11.64
CA ARG A 104 -10.69 -19.87 -12.56
C ARG A 104 -10.79 -21.28 -11.95
N VAL A 105 -10.43 -21.46 -10.67
CA VAL A 105 -10.60 -22.74 -9.96
C VAL A 105 -12.09 -23.13 -9.88
N ARG A 106 -12.96 -22.19 -9.52
CA ARG A 106 -14.43 -22.37 -9.54
C ARG A 106 -14.90 -22.86 -10.90
N ASP A 107 -14.44 -22.22 -11.97
CA ASP A 107 -14.92 -22.49 -13.32
C ASP A 107 -14.39 -23.83 -13.85
N TYR A 108 -13.12 -24.15 -13.61
CA TYR A 108 -12.53 -25.48 -13.85
C TYR A 108 -13.29 -26.61 -13.13
N HIS A 109 -13.62 -26.44 -11.84
CA HIS A 109 -14.47 -27.39 -11.11
C HIS A 109 -15.93 -27.38 -11.61
N ARG A 110 -16.41 -26.26 -12.16
CA ARG A 110 -17.75 -26.18 -12.75
C ARG A 110 -17.85 -26.81 -14.15
N THR A 111 -16.75 -26.92 -14.90
CA THR A 111 -16.70 -27.49 -16.25
C THR A 111 -15.98 -28.85 -16.33
N GLU A 112 -14.67 -28.90 -16.10
CA GLU A 112 -13.82 -30.07 -16.35
C GLU A 112 -14.02 -31.17 -15.28
N LEU A 113 -13.95 -30.83 -13.98
CA LEU A 113 -14.21 -31.79 -12.89
C LEU A 113 -15.69 -31.92 -12.52
N ALA A 114 -16.60 -31.68 -13.47
CA ALA A 114 -18.04 -31.62 -13.21
C ALA A 114 -18.69 -32.95 -12.80
N SER A 115 -18.03 -34.06 -13.08
CA SER A 115 -18.45 -35.42 -12.73
C SER A 115 -17.90 -35.90 -11.37
N ASP A 116 -16.92 -35.21 -10.78
CA ASP A 116 -16.33 -35.62 -9.50
C ASP A 116 -17.41 -35.63 -8.38
N PRO A 117 -17.49 -36.69 -7.55
CA PRO A 117 -18.54 -36.82 -6.55
C PRO A 117 -18.53 -35.71 -5.49
N LEU A 118 -17.36 -35.21 -5.11
CA LEU A 118 -17.21 -34.19 -4.07
C LEU A 118 -17.52 -32.80 -4.62
N VAL A 119 -17.02 -32.48 -5.83
CA VAL A 119 -17.41 -31.26 -6.59
C VAL A 119 -18.93 -31.24 -6.78
N LYS A 120 -19.52 -32.35 -7.23
CA LYS A 120 -20.98 -32.48 -7.44
C LYS A 120 -21.78 -32.31 -6.15
N ALA A 121 -21.27 -32.77 -5.01
CA ALA A 121 -21.89 -32.50 -3.70
C ALA A 121 -21.78 -31.02 -3.34
N HIS A 122 -20.59 -30.43 -3.49
CA HIS A 122 -20.29 -29.04 -3.11
C HIS A 122 -21.06 -27.98 -3.90
N ARG A 123 -21.44 -28.26 -5.15
CA ARG A 123 -22.34 -27.40 -5.96
C ARG A 123 -23.70 -27.13 -5.31
N ASN A 124 -24.15 -27.99 -4.39
CA ASN A 124 -25.43 -27.84 -3.68
C ASN A 124 -25.28 -27.23 -2.28
N LEU A 125 -24.07 -26.81 -1.90
CA LEU A 125 -23.78 -26.13 -0.64
C LEU A 125 -23.80 -24.61 -0.84
N PRO A 126 -24.05 -23.81 0.22
CA PRO A 126 -23.99 -22.35 0.13
C PRO A 126 -22.65 -21.85 -0.42
N ALA A 127 -22.69 -20.84 -1.29
CA ALA A 127 -21.49 -20.34 -1.95
C ALA A 127 -20.49 -19.67 -0.97
N ASN A 128 -21.01 -19.07 0.10
CA ASN A 128 -20.21 -18.47 1.18
C ASN A 128 -19.60 -19.51 2.15
N ARG A 129 -19.94 -20.80 2.05
CA ARG A 129 -19.42 -21.84 2.94
C ARG A 129 -17.88 -21.92 2.85
N PRO A 130 -17.15 -21.95 3.99
CA PRO A 130 -15.70 -22.17 4.00
C PRO A 130 -15.28 -23.40 3.22
N TRP A 131 -14.16 -23.28 2.48
CA TRP A 131 -13.58 -24.33 1.64
C TRP A 131 -14.57 -24.99 0.65
N ASN A 132 -15.55 -24.24 0.14
CA ASN A 132 -16.41 -24.73 -0.94
C ASN A 132 -15.61 -24.86 -2.25
N ILE A 133 -15.08 -26.08 -2.49
CA ILE A 133 -14.38 -26.52 -3.72
C ILE A 133 -15.09 -26.06 -5.00
N ALA A 134 -16.42 -26.17 -5.07
CA ALA A 134 -17.18 -25.79 -6.25
C ALA A 134 -17.14 -24.27 -6.51
N GLU A 135 -16.93 -23.46 -5.47
CA GLU A 135 -16.66 -22.01 -5.53
C GLU A 135 -15.16 -21.65 -5.53
N GLY A 136 -14.29 -22.61 -5.85
CA GLY A 136 -12.86 -22.39 -6.03
C GLY A 136 -12.04 -22.22 -4.72
N ARG A 137 -12.62 -22.52 -3.56
CA ARG A 137 -11.98 -22.32 -2.24
C ARG A 137 -11.14 -23.52 -1.75
N ALA A 138 -10.88 -24.50 -2.61
CA ALA A 138 -9.99 -25.64 -2.41
C ALA A 138 -9.80 -26.37 -3.77
N TRP A 139 -8.65 -27.01 -4.01
CA TRP A 139 -8.20 -27.50 -5.34
C TRP A 139 -7.15 -28.62 -5.25
N GLU A 140 -6.79 -29.22 -6.38
CA GLU A 140 -5.64 -30.12 -6.51
C GLU A 140 -4.34 -29.33 -6.81
N PRO A 141 -3.16 -29.69 -6.29
CA PRO A 141 -1.92 -28.92 -6.49
C PRO A 141 -1.58 -28.66 -7.97
N HIS A 142 -1.68 -29.66 -8.85
CA HIS A 142 -1.48 -29.48 -10.29
C HIS A 142 -2.51 -28.54 -10.94
N THR A 143 -3.72 -28.44 -10.39
CA THR A 143 -4.76 -27.51 -10.86
C THR A 143 -4.37 -26.06 -10.53
N ALA A 144 -3.81 -25.81 -9.34
CA ALA A 144 -3.25 -24.49 -9.03
C ALA A 144 -2.06 -24.15 -9.96
N ALA A 145 -1.14 -25.10 -10.18
CA ALA A 145 0.00 -24.93 -11.07
C ALA A 145 -0.42 -24.57 -12.51
N ARG A 146 -1.41 -25.30 -13.06
CA ARG A 146 -2.00 -25.03 -14.37
C ARG A 146 -2.59 -23.61 -14.42
N ILE A 147 -3.46 -23.26 -13.48
CA ILE A 147 -4.19 -21.98 -13.50
C ILE A 147 -3.25 -20.78 -13.33
N TYR A 148 -2.23 -20.89 -12.46
CA TYR A 148 -1.21 -19.83 -12.35
C TYR A 148 -0.34 -19.70 -13.61
N SER A 149 -0.03 -20.81 -14.29
CA SER A 149 0.67 -20.79 -15.59
C SER A 149 -0.18 -20.17 -16.70
N GLU A 150 -1.48 -20.49 -16.76
CA GLU A 150 -2.45 -19.85 -17.66
C GLU A 150 -2.54 -18.33 -17.40
N MET A 151 -2.64 -17.92 -16.13
CA MET A 151 -2.74 -16.50 -15.74
C MET A 151 -1.48 -15.70 -16.08
N VAL A 152 -0.28 -16.27 -15.93
CA VAL A 152 0.97 -15.58 -16.33
C VAL A 152 1.13 -15.57 -17.84
N GLY A 153 0.75 -16.64 -18.54
CA GLY A 153 0.80 -16.74 -20.00
C GLY A 153 -0.10 -15.75 -20.76
N GLU A 154 -1.06 -15.12 -20.08
CA GLU A 154 -1.87 -14.02 -20.63
C GLU A 154 -1.12 -12.68 -20.75
N HIS A 155 0.08 -12.57 -20.16
CA HIS A 155 0.89 -11.34 -20.15
C HIS A 155 2.25 -11.52 -20.85
N PRO A 156 2.39 -11.17 -22.14
CA PRO A 156 3.62 -11.40 -22.91
C PRO A 156 4.90 -10.70 -22.41
N SER A 157 4.80 -9.73 -21.50
CA SER A 157 5.96 -9.09 -20.86
C SER A 157 6.45 -9.79 -19.59
N ILE A 158 5.81 -10.89 -19.17
CA ILE A 158 6.28 -11.72 -18.04
C ILE A 158 7.05 -12.93 -18.58
N SER A 159 8.36 -12.96 -18.34
CA SER A 159 9.20 -14.14 -18.51
C SER A 159 9.29 -14.95 -17.22
N THR A 160 9.48 -16.26 -17.32
CA THR A 160 9.66 -17.18 -16.19
C THR A 160 10.93 -18.01 -16.35
N LEU A 161 11.66 -18.21 -15.26
CA LEU A 161 12.74 -19.19 -15.12
C LEU A 161 12.46 -20.07 -13.92
N PHE A 162 12.56 -21.38 -14.11
CA PHE A 162 12.27 -22.41 -13.11
C PHE A 162 13.54 -23.12 -12.65
N GLN A 163 13.46 -23.85 -11.54
CA GLN A 163 14.59 -24.58 -10.95
C GLN A 163 15.81 -23.68 -10.69
N GLN A 164 15.60 -22.45 -10.21
CA GLN A 164 16.67 -21.56 -9.76
C GLN A 164 16.38 -20.93 -8.39
N VAL A 165 17.44 -20.74 -7.60
CA VAL A 165 17.40 -20.09 -6.28
C VAL A 165 18.35 -18.91 -6.19
N ALA A 166 17.95 -17.86 -5.46
CA ALA A 166 18.86 -16.78 -5.09
C ALA A 166 19.93 -17.27 -4.11
N VAL A 167 21.17 -16.81 -4.30
CA VAL A 167 22.33 -17.14 -3.45
C VAL A 167 23.10 -15.90 -2.98
N ASP A 168 22.95 -14.75 -3.65
CA ASP A 168 23.49 -13.45 -3.23
C ASP A 168 22.73 -12.31 -3.96
N VAL A 169 23.03 -11.05 -3.63
CA VAL A 169 22.50 -9.86 -4.32
C VAL A 169 23.61 -8.93 -4.80
N ILE A 170 23.29 -8.05 -5.75
CA ILE A 170 24.21 -7.02 -6.25
C ILE A 170 23.81 -5.67 -5.65
N MET A 171 24.76 -5.03 -4.98
CA MET A 171 24.57 -3.77 -4.24
C MET A 171 25.34 -2.61 -4.87
N GLU A 172 24.68 -1.47 -5.05
CA GLU A 172 25.30 -0.20 -5.49
C GLU A 172 25.15 0.89 -4.41
N GLY A 173 25.94 0.71 -3.35
CA GLY A 173 25.73 1.36 -2.06
C GLY A 173 24.58 0.67 -1.33
N HIS A 174 23.57 1.44 -0.93
CA HIS A 174 22.36 0.93 -0.27
C HIS A 174 21.26 0.44 -1.23
N ARG A 175 21.47 0.52 -2.55
CA ARG A 175 20.49 0.04 -3.55
C ARG A 175 20.78 -1.41 -3.96
N VAL A 176 19.77 -2.27 -3.90
CA VAL A 176 19.77 -3.57 -4.60
C VAL A 176 19.53 -3.31 -6.09
N VAL A 177 20.41 -3.81 -6.95
CA VAL A 177 20.35 -3.60 -8.42
C VAL A 177 20.35 -4.91 -9.22
N GLY A 178 20.40 -6.05 -8.54
CA GLY A 178 20.38 -7.36 -9.15
C GLY A 178 20.47 -8.50 -8.13
N VAL A 179 20.30 -9.72 -8.62
CA VAL A 179 20.33 -10.96 -7.83
C VAL A 179 21.26 -11.96 -8.51
N VAL A 180 22.05 -12.66 -7.72
CA VAL A 180 22.85 -13.81 -8.15
C VAL A 180 22.06 -15.07 -7.82
N THR A 181 21.86 -15.93 -8.80
CA THR A 181 21.14 -17.20 -8.63
C THR A 181 22.03 -18.38 -8.95
N ARG A 182 21.60 -19.58 -8.54
CA ARG A 182 22.10 -20.85 -9.07
C ARG A 182 20.94 -21.75 -9.49
N ASP A 183 21.16 -22.61 -10.47
CA ASP A 183 20.24 -23.72 -10.75
C ASP A 183 20.11 -24.62 -9.52
N ARG A 184 18.96 -25.25 -9.35
CA ARG A 184 18.68 -26.19 -8.26
C ARG A 184 17.73 -27.29 -8.75
N ASP A 185 18.20 -28.54 -8.70
CA ASP A 185 17.35 -29.69 -9.05
C ASP A 185 16.33 -30.03 -7.93
N ASN A 186 15.38 -30.93 -8.24
CA ASN A 186 14.38 -31.44 -7.29
C ASN A 186 15.01 -32.19 -6.08
N GLN A 187 16.30 -32.52 -6.14
CA GLN A 187 17.09 -33.15 -5.07
C GLN A 187 17.97 -32.15 -4.28
N GLY A 188 17.83 -30.85 -4.57
CA GLY A 188 18.51 -29.76 -3.87
C GLY A 188 20.00 -29.59 -4.20
N ASN A 189 20.52 -30.17 -5.28
CA ASN A 189 21.88 -29.91 -5.74
C ASN A 189 21.94 -28.57 -6.49
N LEU A 190 22.96 -27.76 -6.21
CA LEU A 190 23.14 -26.48 -6.89
C LEU A 190 23.99 -26.61 -8.17
N GLY A 191 23.48 -26.11 -9.29
CA GLY A 191 24.11 -26.12 -10.61
C GLY A 191 24.89 -24.85 -10.95
N GLN A 192 24.74 -24.36 -12.19
CA GLN A 192 25.45 -23.19 -12.71
C GLN A 192 24.98 -21.92 -11.99
N GLN A 193 25.87 -20.92 -11.91
CA GLN A 193 25.55 -19.60 -11.36
C GLN A 193 25.17 -18.62 -12.48
N HIS A 194 24.12 -17.83 -12.25
CA HIS A 194 23.62 -16.81 -13.15
C HIS A 194 23.51 -15.46 -12.43
N THR A 195 23.26 -14.39 -13.17
CA THR A 195 23.22 -13.02 -12.64
C THR A 195 22.23 -12.20 -13.43
N TYR A 196 21.28 -11.59 -12.72
CA TYR A 196 20.22 -10.77 -13.29
C TYR A 196 20.25 -9.37 -12.68
N ARG A 197 19.98 -8.35 -13.50
CA ARG A 197 19.87 -6.95 -13.07
C ARG A 197 18.53 -6.38 -13.50
N ALA A 198 17.95 -5.53 -12.67
CA ALA A 198 16.67 -4.89 -12.90
C ALA A 198 16.64 -3.49 -12.26
N LYS A 199 15.65 -2.67 -12.63
CA LYS A 199 15.44 -1.37 -11.98
C LYS A 199 14.91 -1.56 -10.56
N VAL A 200 14.00 -2.52 -10.35
CA VAL A 200 13.43 -2.90 -9.06
C VAL A 200 13.47 -4.43 -8.87
N ILE A 201 13.66 -4.87 -7.63
CA ILE A 201 13.63 -6.28 -7.20
C ILE A 201 12.44 -6.48 -6.23
N ILE A 202 11.79 -7.63 -6.27
CA ILE A 202 10.79 -8.06 -5.28
C ILE A 202 11.19 -9.43 -4.72
N ASP A 203 11.35 -9.52 -3.39
CA ASP A 203 11.49 -10.79 -2.68
C ASP A 203 10.10 -11.32 -2.29
N ALA A 204 9.60 -12.24 -3.09
CA ALA A 204 8.36 -12.97 -2.87
C ALA A 204 8.64 -14.43 -2.45
N THR A 205 9.79 -14.72 -1.83
CA THR A 205 10.09 -16.00 -1.18
C THR A 205 9.43 -16.10 0.20
N TYR A 206 9.31 -17.31 0.75
CA TYR A 206 8.78 -17.51 2.11
C TYR A 206 9.85 -17.29 3.18
N GLU A 207 11.11 -17.39 2.79
CA GLU A 207 12.31 -17.32 3.62
C GLU A 207 12.83 -15.87 3.83
N GLY A 208 12.63 -15.00 2.84
CA GLY A 208 13.10 -13.60 2.85
C GLY A 208 14.63 -13.50 2.73
N ASP A 209 15.26 -14.39 1.98
CA ASP A 209 16.74 -14.52 1.93
C ASP A 209 17.44 -13.27 1.39
N LEU A 210 16.81 -12.51 0.47
CA LEU A 210 17.44 -11.33 -0.10
C LEU A 210 17.66 -10.23 0.95
N ALA A 211 16.88 -10.23 2.04
CA ALA A 211 17.14 -9.34 3.17
C ALA A 211 18.48 -9.65 3.84
N ALA A 212 18.82 -10.93 4.01
CA ALA A 212 20.10 -11.35 4.60
C ALA A 212 21.28 -11.07 3.67
N PHE A 213 21.15 -11.38 2.37
CA PHE A 213 22.18 -11.10 1.37
C PHE A 213 22.45 -9.58 1.26
N ALA A 214 21.39 -8.76 1.19
CA ALA A 214 21.48 -7.30 1.14
C ALA A 214 21.94 -6.65 2.46
N LYS A 215 21.98 -7.41 3.57
CA LYS A 215 22.22 -6.90 4.94
C LYS A 215 21.17 -5.88 5.40
N ILE A 216 19.94 -6.04 4.91
CA ILE A 216 18.75 -5.38 5.45
C ILE A 216 18.50 -5.94 6.85
N PRO A 217 18.31 -5.10 7.89
CA PRO A 217 17.96 -5.59 9.22
C PRO A 217 16.64 -6.38 9.20
N TYR A 218 16.58 -7.49 9.93
CA TYR A 218 15.40 -8.37 9.99
C TYR A 218 15.25 -9.05 11.36
N ARG A 219 14.06 -9.61 11.61
CA ARG A 219 13.68 -10.32 12.82
C ARG A 219 13.29 -11.77 12.50
N ILE A 220 13.57 -12.68 13.44
CA ILE A 220 13.18 -14.10 13.44
C ILE A 220 12.75 -14.47 14.86
N GLY A 221 11.75 -15.34 14.97
CA GLY A 221 11.17 -15.75 16.26
C GLY A 221 10.11 -14.78 16.74
N ARG A 222 10.09 -14.54 18.05
CA ARG A 222 8.98 -13.94 18.80
C ARG A 222 9.43 -12.76 19.66
N GLU A 223 8.71 -11.66 19.50
CA GLU A 223 8.79 -10.48 20.34
C GLU A 223 8.28 -10.76 21.77
N ALA A 224 8.55 -9.83 22.70
CA ALA A 224 8.10 -9.93 24.08
C ALA A 224 6.64 -9.43 24.21
N ARG A 225 5.90 -9.97 25.18
CA ARG A 225 4.56 -9.45 25.53
C ARG A 225 4.62 -7.97 25.90
N SER A 226 3.76 -7.16 25.30
CA SER A 226 3.52 -5.75 25.68
C SER A 226 2.01 -5.45 25.75
N PRO A 227 1.57 -4.23 26.13
CA PRO A 227 0.17 -3.82 26.02
C PRO A 227 -0.38 -3.86 24.57
N GLU A 228 0.49 -3.69 23.58
CA GLU A 228 0.19 -3.77 22.14
C GLU A 228 0.23 -5.21 21.60
N GLU A 229 0.90 -6.11 22.33
CA GLU A 229 1.20 -7.50 21.96
C GLU A 229 0.87 -8.45 23.14
N PRO A 230 -0.38 -8.50 23.65
CA PRO A 230 -0.74 -9.35 24.79
C PRO A 230 -0.52 -10.85 24.55
N HIS A 231 -0.55 -11.31 23.30
CA HIS A 231 -0.35 -12.73 22.94
C HIS A 231 1.09 -13.08 22.52
N ALA A 232 2.04 -12.15 22.56
CA ALA A 232 3.43 -12.42 22.16
C ALA A 232 4.25 -13.23 23.19
N GLY A 233 5.42 -13.68 22.73
CA GLY A 233 6.42 -14.43 23.48
C GLY A 233 6.08 -15.91 23.70
N ARG A 234 6.64 -16.49 24.76
CA ARG A 234 6.42 -17.88 25.19
C ARG A 234 5.08 -18.04 25.90
N ILE A 235 4.16 -18.79 25.30
CA ILE A 235 2.76 -18.85 25.71
C ILE A 235 2.10 -20.22 25.49
N TYR A 236 1.04 -20.47 26.24
CA TYR A 236 0.21 -21.66 26.18
C TYR A 236 -1.27 -21.23 26.09
N THR A 237 -2.01 -21.66 25.08
CA THR A 237 -3.46 -21.44 24.97
C THR A 237 -4.24 -22.72 25.17
N ASN A 238 -5.51 -22.61 25.55
CA ASN A 238 -6.35 -23.77 25.84
C ASN A 238 -6.90 -24.49 24.58
N TYR A 239 -6.71 -23.92 23.38
CA TYR A 239 -7.49 -24.28 22.19
C TYR A 239 -7.44 -25.77 21.83
N PHE A 240 -6.24 -26.38 21.87
CA PHE A 240 -6.03 -27.81 21.65
C PHE A 240 -5.86 -28.63 22.95
N ARG A 241 -5.83 -27.95 24.10
CA ARG A 241 -5.59 -28.58 25.42
C ARG A 241 -6.89 -28.97 26.13
N HIS A 242 -7.98 -28.27 25.82
CA HIS A 242 -9.33 -28.58 26.30
C HIS A 242 -9.44 -28.73 27.82
N VAL A 243 -8.72 -27.90 28.58
CA VAL A 243 -8.79 -27.84 30.04
C VAL A 243 -10.24 -27.53 30.45
N ALA A 244 -10.85 -28.47 31.17
CA ALA A 244 -12.27 -28.44 31.48
C ALA A 244 -12.67 -27.18 32.26
N GLY A 245 -13.71 -26.49 31.79
CA GLY A 245 -14.22 -25.24 32.40
C GLY A 245 -13.45 -23.97 31.99
N VAL A 246 -12.42 -24.07 31.16
CA VAL A 246 -11.66 -22.92 30.64
C VAL A 246 -12.03 -22.67 29.16
N PRO A 247 -12.27 -21.41 28.72
CA PRO A 247 -12.49 -21.09 27.30
C PRO A 247 -11.28 -21.43 26.42
N SER A 248 -11.50 -21.72 25.13
CA SER A 248 -10.44 -22.14 24.19
C SER A 248 -9.30 -21.13 24.04
N ASN A 249 -9.62 -19.84 23.99
CA ASN A 249 -8.66 -18.79 23.65
C ASN A 249 -7.89 -18.27 24.89
N THR A 250 -8.12 -18.84 26.08
CA THR A 250 -7.50 -18.40 27.33
C THR A 250 -6.00 -18.73 27.36
N ILE A 251 -5.17 -17.71 27.61
CA ILE A 251 -3.76 -17.87 27.96
C ILE A 251 -3.68 -18.60 29.32
N LEU A 252 -3.00 -19.74 29.34
CA LEU A 252 -2.91 -20.64 30.49
C LEU A 252 -1.73 -20.27 31.42
N PRO A 253 -1.76 -20.75 32.69
CA PRO A 253 -0.63 -20.64 33.60
C PRO A 253 0.69 -21.14 33.00
N HIS A 254 1.81 -20.61 33.50
CA HIS A 254 3.18 -20.81 33.01
C HIS A 254 3.51 -20.18 31.64
N SER A 255 2.58 -19.46 31.02
CA SER A 255 2.87 -18.57 29.88
C SER A 255 3.68 -17.36 30.34
N THR A 256 4.97 -17.29 30.02
CA THR A 256 5.85 -16.21 30.51
C THR A 256 5.74 -14.92 29.70
N GLY A 257 5.44 -14.99 28.39
CA GLY A 257 5.48 -13.84 27.49
C GLY A 257 6.89 -13.35 27.15
N GLU A 258 7.92 -14.13 27.50
CA GLU A 258 9.32 -13.84 27.14
C GLU A 258 9.56 -13.99 25.63
N PRO A 259 10.42 -13.15 25.02
CA PRO A 259 10.82 -13.31 23.63
C PRO A 259 11.76 -14.51 23.44
N ASP A 260 11.78 -15.09 22.25
CA ASP A 260 12.82 -16.03 21.81
C ASP A 260 13.00 -16.03 20.29
N HIS A 261 14.03 -16.72 19.79
CA HIS A 261 14.31 -16.81 18.35
C HIS A 261 13.61 -17.98 17.65
N ARG A 262 12.58 -18.59 18.26
CA ARG A 262 11.98 -19.85 17.79
C ARG A 262 10.81 -19.59 16.83
N SER A 263 10.89 -20.17 15.63
CA SER A 263 9.75 -20.20 14.70
C SER A 263 8.74 -21.29 15.07
N GLN A 264 7.50 -21.11 14.63
CA GLN A 264 6.47 -22.15 14.63
C GLN A 264 6.85 -23.34 13.73
N ALA A 265 6.17 -24.48 13.90
CA ALA A 265 6.38 -25.68 13.11
C ALA A 265 6.33 -25.43 11.60
N PHE A 266 7.13 -26.18 10.83
CA PHE A 266 7.00 -26.32 9.37
C PHE A 266 6.67 -27.79 9.04
N THR A 267 6.20 -28.04 7.81
CA THR A 267 5.76 -29.36 7.32
C THR A 267 5.83 -29.37 5.79
N TYR A 268 6.07 -30.51 5.15
CA TYR A 268 5.58 -30.73 3.79
C TYR A 268 4.10 -31.06 3.88
N ARG A 269 3.24 -30.17 3.37
CA ARG A 269 1.78 -30.38 3.25
C ARG A 269 1.49 -31.54 2.28
N LEU A 270 1.65 -32.78 2.73
CA LEU A 270 1.53 -33.94 1.85
C LEU A 270 0.09 -34.05 1.33
N THR A 271 -0.05 -34.19 0.02
CA THR A 271 -1.31 -34.63 -0.57
C THR A 271 -1.37 -36.14 -0.45
N GLY A 272 -2.43 -36.68 0.16
CA GLY A 272 -2.71 -38.12 0.18
C GLY A 272 -3.82 -38.47 -0.81
N LYS A 273 -3.95 -39.74 -1.22
CA LYS A 273 -5.02 -40.23 -2.11
C LYS A 273 -5.63 -41.55 -1.64
N ASP A 274 -6.96 -41.63 -1.56
CA ASP A 274 -7.69 -42.85 -1.19
C ASP A 274 -8.00 -43.70 -2.43
N TYR A 275 -7.21 -44.75 -2.64
CA TYR A 275 -7.36 -45.71 -3.74
C TYR A 275 -8.53 -46.69 -3.55
N GLY A 276 -9.20 -46.68 -2.39
CA GLY A 276 -10.31 -47.57 -2.04
C GLY A 276 -9.96 -49.04 -1.83
N ARG A 277 -8.67 -49.40 -1.93
CA ARG A 277 -8.14 -50.76 -1.75
C ARG A 277 -6.70 -50.70 -1.19
N PRO A 278 -6.23 -51.70 -0.42
CA PRO A 278 -4.89 -51.68 0.20
C PRO A 278 -3.75 -52.09 -0.75
N ASP A 279 -4.09 -52.59 -1.95
CA ASP A 279 -3.21 -53.06 -3.03
C ASP A 279 -3.05 -51.98 -4.12
N HIS A 280 -2.28 -50.95 -3.79
CA HIS A 280 -1.80 -49.92 -4.71
C HIS A 280 -0.28 -49.73 -4.52
N PRO A 281 0.48 -49.35 -5.57
CA PRO A 281 1.94 -49.29 -5.48
C PRO A 281 2.44 -48.06 -4.71
N PHE A 282 1.64 -46.99 -4.60
CA PHE A 282 1.97 -45.71 -3.97
C PHE A 282 1.89 -45.74 -2.43
N ARG A 283 2.33 -46.86 -1.84
CA ARG A 283 2.46 -47.09 -0.39
C ARG A 283 3.90 -46.95 0.06
N ILE A 284 4.07 -46.49 1.29
CA ILE A 284 5.37 -46.45 1.96
C ILE A 284 5.64 -47.87 2.47
N GLN A 285 6.64 -48.55 1.90
CA GLN A 285 6.84 -49.99 2.09
C GLN A 285 7.56 -50.32 3.40
N GLU A 286 8.47 -49.45 3.83
CA GLU A 286 9.30 -49.60 5.02
C GLU A 286 9.22 -48.30 5.85
N PRO A 287 9.36 -48.36 7.19
CA PRO A 287 9.31 -47.17 8.04
C PRO A 287 10.45 -46.20 7.70
N PRO A 288 10.17 -44.90 7.43
CA PRO A 288 11.19 -43.91 7.10
C PRO A 288 12.28 -43.74 8.18
N PRO A 289 13.49 -43.27 7.82
CA PRO A 289 14.55 -42.95 8.78
C PRO A 289 14.06 -41.98 9.87
N GLY A 290 14.22 -42.36 11.13
CA GLY A 290 13.74 -41.57 12.27
C GLY A 290 12.25 -41.76 12.62
N TYR A 291 11.56 -42.72 12.02
CA TYR A 291 10.16 -43.02 12.34
C TYR A 291 9.93 -43.39 13.82
N ASP A 292 9.14 -42.57 14.51
CA ASP A 292 8.59 -42.85 15.84
C ASP A 292 7.05 -42.75 15.79
N PRO A 293 6.31 -43.87 15.96
CA PRO A 293 4.84 -43.87 15.91
C PRO A 293 4.19 -43.09 17.07
N SER A 294 4.93 -42.71 18.12
CA SER A 294 4.40 -41.92 19.24
C SER A 294 4.18 -40.44 18.88
N LEU A 295 4.84 -39.94 17.83
CA LEU A 295 4.73 -38.55 17.36
C LEU A 295 3.47 -38.29 16.50
N TYR A 296 2.76 -39.35 16.11
CA TYR A 296 1.69 -39.29 15.12
C TYR A 296 0.33 -39.71 15.68
N ARG A 297 -0.74 -39.14 15.11
CA ARG A 297 -2.12 -39.59 15.29
C ARG A 297 -2.87 -39.61 13.97
N TRP A 298 -3.90 -40.45 13.88
CA TRP A 298 -4.80 -40.50 12.72
C TRP A 298 -6.20 -40.95 13.13
N ASN A 299 -7.21 -40.50 12.40
CA ASN A 299 -8.58 -41.00 12.51
C ASN A 299 -8.94 -41.73 11.21
N ARG A 300 -9.08 -43.06 11.27
CA ARG A 300 -9.44 -43.91 10.11
C ARG A 300 -10.78 -43.54 9.45
N ASN A 301 -11.58 -42.67 10.07
CA ASN A 301 -12.84 -42.17 9.49
C ASN A 301 -12.67 -40.89 8.65
N THR A 302 -11.50 -40.24 8.67
CA THR A 302 -11.19 -39.06 7.83
C THR A 302 -11.53 -39.32 6.36
N LYS A 303 -11.98 -38.28 5.66
CA LYS A 303 -12.44 -38.36 4.26
C LYS A 303 -11.64 -37.42 3.36
N PRO A 304 -11.54 -37.71 2.06
CA PRO A 304 -11.09 -36.76 1.06
C PRO A 304 -11.84 -35.42 1.15
N ILE A 305 -11.12 -34.34 0.85
CA ILE A 305 -11.57 -32.95 1.02
C ILE A 305 -11.29 -32.08 -0.21
N ILE A 306 -10.74 -32.67 -1.26
CA ILE A 306 -10.55 -32.12 -2.61
C ILE A 306 -10.91 -33.21 -3.65
N PRO A 307 -11.01 -32.89 -4.95
CA PRO A 307 -11.39 -33.86 -5.98
C PRO A 307 -10.48 -35.11 -6.08
N ASN A 308 -10.90 -36.08 -6.88
CA ASN A 308 -10.13 -37.31 -7.17
C ASN A 308 -9.71 -38.11 -5.91
N ARG A 309 -10.50 -38.00 -4.83
CA ARG A 309 -10.34 -38.67 -3.53
C ARG A 309 -9.03 -38.32 -2.79
N LYS A 310 -8.58 -37.06 -2.90
CA LYS A 310 -7.35 -36.58 -2.25
C LYS A 310 -7.58 -35.88 -0.89
N PHE A 311 -6.54 -35.84 -0.07
CA PHE A 311 -6.51 -35.28 1.29
C PHE A 311 -5.42 -34.20 1.45
N ASP A 312 -5.67 -33.23 2.32
CA ASP A 312 -4.65 -32.39 2.98
C ASP A 312 -4.14 -33.19 4.17
N LEU A 313 -2.87 -33.61 4.18
CA LEU A 313 -2.24 -34.18 5.37
C LEU A 313 -1.58 -33.05 6.15
N LEU A 314 -2.39 -32.37 6.96
CA LEU A 314 -1.95 -31.44 8.01
C LEU A 314 -2.41 -31.95 9.38
N GLY A 315 -1.49 -32.01 10.35
CA GLY A 315 -1.77 -32.50 11.69
C GLY A 315 -0.97 -31.74 12.76
N ILE A 316 -1.69 -30.97 13.58
CA ILE A 316 -1.12 -30.07 14.59
C ILE A 316 -0.75 -30.85 15.86
N SER A 317 0.43 -30.58 16.40
CA SER A 317 1.06 -31.22 17.58
C SER A 317 1.33 -32.74 17.50
N TRP A 318 0.59 -33.50 16.68
CA TRP A 318 0.65 -34.96 16.58
C TRP A 318 0.39 -35.43 15.13
N GLY A 319 1.23 -34.99 14.21
CA GLY A 319 1.11 -35.17 12.75
C GLY A 319 2.27 -34.47 12.04
N GLY A 320 2.06 -33.94 10.83
CA GLY A 320 3.11 -33.34 10.01
C GLY A 320 3.81 -32.08 10.57
N ASP A 321 3.28 -31.42 11.59
CA ASP A 321 3.90 -30.21 12.16
C ASP A 321 5.19 -30.50 12.98
N LEU A 322 6.35 -30.39 12.33
CA LEU A 322 7.66 -30.56 12.95
C LEU A 322 8.20 -29.26 13.55
N THR A 323 8.42 -29.26 14.87
CA THR A 323 8.99 -28.13 15.63
C THR A 323 10.52 -28.16 15.74
N GLY A 324 11.13 -27.08 16.24
CA GLY A 324 12.56 -27.00 16.54
C GLY A 324 13.47 -26.74 15.34
N HIS A 325 13.14 -27.27 14.15
CA HIS A 325 13.94 -27.10 12.94
C HIS A 325 13.69 -25.79 12.18
N GLY A 326 12.54 -25.12 12.39
CA GLY A 326 12.13 -23.95 11.59
C GLY A 326 13.08 -22.75 11.64
N THR A 327 13.65 -22.40 12.81
CA THR A 327 14.65 -21.33 12.91
C THR A 327 15.95 -21.68 12.17
N ARG A 328 16.37 -22.96 12.22
CA ARG A 328 17.54 -23.45 11.49
C ARG A 328 17.30 -23.36 9.98
N TRP A 329 16.11 -23.74 9.49
CA TRP A 329 15.73 -23.61 8.07
C TRP A 329 15.88 -22.19 7.52
N VAL A 330 15.34 -21.20 8.23
CA VAL A 330 15.36 -19.81 7.76
C VAL A 330 16.80 -19.29 7.69
N LEU A 331 17.61 -19.56 8.72
CA LEU A 331 19.01 -19.09 8.80
C LEU A 331 19.99 -19.87 7.91
N ALA A 332 19.67 -21.12 7.56
CA ALA A 332 20.50 -22.01 6.76
C ALA A 332 20.76 -21.49 5.34
N ASP A 333 21.94 -21.81 4.81
CA ASP A 333 22.23 -21.74 3.37
C ASP A 333 21.61 -22.94 2.62
N TRP A 334 21.80 -22.98 1.30
CA TRP A 334 21.22 -24.02 0.45
C TRP A 334 21.86 -25.42 0.60
N GLU A 335 23.09 -25.53 1.10
CA GLU A 335 23.73 -26.82 1.38
C GLU A 335 23.20 -27.39 2.71
N GLU A 336 23.07 -26.55 3.75
CA GLU A 336 22.42 -26.94 5.01
C GLU A 336 20.92 -27.21 4.84
N ARG A 337 20.20 -26.42 4.03
CA ARG A 337 18.78 -26.68 3.74
C ARG A 337 18.53 -28.05 3.12
N LYS A 338 19.47 -28.61 2.35
CA LYS A 338 19.33 -29.95 1.80
C LYS A 338 19.31 -31.04 2.88
N GLU A 339 20.04 -30.86 3.99
CA GLU A 339 19.91 -31.73 5.17
C GLU A 339 18.51 -31.60 5.79
N LEU A 340 18.05 -30.36 5.96
CA LEU A 340 16.78 -30.04 6.62
C LEU A 340 15.56 -30.49 5.81
N GLU A 341 15.56 -30.33 4.49
CA GLU A 341 14.51 -30.87 3.60
C GLU A 341 14.37 -32.38 3.78
N SER A 342 15.49 -33.10 3.94
CA SER A 342 15.48 -34.53 4.21
C SER A 342 14.79 -34.84 5.55
N ILE A 343 15.13 -34.10 6.62
CA ILE A 343 14.51 -34.28 7.94
C ILE A 343 12.98 -34.06 7.88
N PHE A 344 12.52 -32.97 7.26
CA PHE A 344 11.09 -32.72 7.09
C PHE A 344 10.43 -33.79 6.19
N ARG A 345 11.00 -34.11 5.01
CA ARG A 345 10.45 -35.16 4.11
C ARG A 345 10.31 -36.51 4.81
N GLN A 346 11.31 -36.98 5.57
CA GLN A 346 11.20 -38.28 6.26
C GLN A 346 10.20 -38.26 7.42
N TYR A 347 10.03 -37.11 8.09
CA TYR A 347 9.02 -36.93 9.15
C TYR A 347 7.59 -36.99 8.59
N ASP A 348 7.28 -36.19 7.56
CA ASP A 348 5.94 -36.19 6.94
C ASP A 348 5.63 -37.53 6.24
N LEU A 349 6.62 -38.17 5.60
CA LEU A 349 6.51 -39.56 5.09
C LEU A 349 6.27 -40.56 6.22
N GLY A 350 6.89 -40.35 7.38
CA GLY A 350 6.67 -41.15 8.59
C GLY A 350 5.22 -41.10 9.03
N TRP A 351 4.59 -39.92 8.98
CA TRP A 351 3.16 -39.80 9.26
C TRP A 351 2.29 -40.54 8.23
N LEU A 352 2.62 -40.49 6.94
CA LEU A 352 1.92 -41.28 5.92
C LEU A 352 2.08 -42.79 6.12
N TYR A 353 3.27 -43.25 6.53
CA TYR A 353 3.49 -44.64 6.92
C TYR A 353 2.60 -45.02 8.11
N TYR A 354 2.59 -44.22 9.19
CA TYR A 354 1.67 -44.40 10.33
C TYR A 354 0.19 -44.51 9.90
N ILE A 355 -0.27 -43.62 9.02
CA ILE A 355 -1.65 -43.64 8.48
C ILE A 355 -1.96 -44.99 7.82
N GLN A 356 -1.02 -45.54 7.05
CA GLN A 356 -1.14 -46.82 6.36
C GLN A 356 -1.08 -48.03 7.31
N THR A 357 -0.35 -47.94 8.44
CA THR A 357 -0.10 -49.04 9.38
C THR A 357 -0.91 -48.92 10.69
N GLU A 358 -0.41 -48.25 11.72
CA GLU A 358 -1.07 -48.11 13.03
C GLU A 358 -2.40 -47.35 12.93
N GLY A 359 -2.50 -46.40 12.00
CA GLY A 359 -3.71 -45.64 11.65
C GLY A 359 -4.76 -46.45 10.88
N GLN A 360 -4.49 -47.72 10.55
CA GLN A 360 -5.45 -48.66 9.93
C GLN A 360 -6.08 -48.16 8.62
N SER A 361 -5.37 -47.34 7.84
CA SER A 361 -5.84 -46.78 6.56
C SER A 361 -4.92 -47.15 5.37
N PRO A 362 -4.63 -48.45 5.13
CA PRO A 362 -3.67 -48.92 4.12
C PRO A 362 -4.06 -48.60 2.66
N GLN A 363 -5.28 -48.12 2.41
CA GLN A 363 -5.76 -47.66 1.11
C GLN A 363 -5.36 -46.22 0.76
N ILE A 364 -4.71 -45.49 1.68
CA ILE A 364 -4.26 -44.11 1.46
C ILE A 364 -2.80 -44.14 1.01
N GLY A 365 -2.49 -43.54 -0.14
CA GLY A 365 -1.14 -43.45 -0.70
C GLY A 365 -0.70 -42.02 -0.98
N LEU A 366 0.51 -41.89 -1.53
CA LEU A 366 0.86 -40.72 -2.35
C LEU A 366 0.00 -40.73 -3.63
N PRO A 367 -0.36 -39.57 -4.20
CA PRO A 367 -1.15 -39.47 -5.41
C PRO A 367 -0.33 -39.82 -6.67
N ASP A 368 -0.92 -40.61 -7.56
CA ASP A 368 -0.32 -41.05 -8.83
C ASP A 368 -0.29 -39.98 -9.93
N ASP A 369 -0.83 -38.81 -9.62
CA ASP A 369 -1.14 -37.70 -10.52
C ASP A 369 -0.74 -36.30 -9.98
N GLU A 370 -0.11 -36.21 -8.80
CA GLU A 370 0.63 -35.01 -8.38
C GLU A 370 2.14 -35.30 -8.36
N PHE A 371 2.96 -34.26 -8.56
CA PHE A 371 4.41 -34.27 -8.34
C PHE A 371 5.16 -35.46 -8.97
N THR A 372 4.75 -35.87 -10.17
CA THR A 372 5.20 -37.11 -10.83
C THR A 372 6.67 -37.08 -11.30
N ASP A 373 7.32 -35.92 -11.18
CA ASP A 373 8.73 -35.60 -11.41
C ASP A 373 9.54 -35.34 -10.12
N ASN A 374 8.90 -35.42 -8.95
CA ASN A 374 9.47 -35.21 -7.62
C ASN A 374 8.97 -36.28 -6.62
N ASP A 375 9.05 -37.56 -7.01
CA ASP A 375 8.72 -38.73 -6.18
C ASP A 375 7.29 -38.73 -5.58
N HIS A 376 6.34 -38.05 -6.22
CA HIS A 376 4.97 -37.81 -5.72
C HIS A 376 4.90 -36.95 -4.43
N LEU A 377 5.94 -36.15 -4.15
CA LEU A 377 6.06 -35.27 -2.98
C LEU A 377 6.00 -33.77 -3.37
N PRO A 378 5.50 -32.88 -2.50
CA PRO A 378 5.47 -31.45 -2.80
C PRO A 378 6.86 -30.83 -3.02
N TYR A 379 6.96 -29.87 -3.96
CA TYR A 379 8.23 -29.23 -4.32
C TYR A 379 8.82 -28.31 -3.24
N ARG A 380 7.98 -27.77 -2.33
CA ARG A 380 8.35 -26.77 -1.31
C ARG A 380 7.90 -27.20 0.08
N LEU A 381 8.71 -26.86 1.09
CA LEU A 381 8.35 -26.89 2.50
C LEU A 381 7.35 -25.77 2.82
N TYR A 382 6.38 -26.00 3.70
CA TYR A 382 5.45 -24.96 4.17
C TYR A 382 6.09 -24.11 5.27
N VAL A 383 6.88 -23.12 4.83
CA VAL A 383 7.53 -22.12 5.68
C VAL A 383 6.50 -21.08 6.12
N ARG A 384 5.93 -21.28 7.31
CA ARG A 384 4.89 -20.39 7.88
C ARG A 384 5.39 -19.01 8.30
N GLN A 385 6.70 -18.84 8.48
CA GLN A 385 7.33 -17.58 8.91
C GLN A 385 8.84 -17.60 8.62
N GLY A 386 9.27 -16.86 7.60
CA GLY A 386 10.66 -16.54 7.32
C GLY A 386 11.16 -15.31 8.07
N ARG A 387 12.11 -14.59 7.46
CA ARG A 387 12.59 -13.28 7.95
C ARG A 387 11.52 -12.20 7.80
N ARG A 388 11.44 -11.31 8.79
CA ARG A 388 10.60 -10.11 8.77
C ARG A 388 11.50 -8.88 8.74
N ILE A 389 11.48 -8.08 7.66
CA ILE A 389 12.38 -6.92 7.54
C ILE A 389 12.13 -5.84 8.60
N GLU A 390 13.08 -4.94 8.82
CA GLU A 390 12.81 -3.66 9.48
C GLU A 390 12.36 -2.61 8.45
N GLY A 391 11.07 -2.65 8.12
CA GLY A 391 10.43 -1.74 7.18
C GLY A 391 10.08 -0.38 7.79
N HIS A 392 9.63 0.56 6.96
CA HIS A 392 9.22 1.92 7.38
C HIS A 392 8.16 1.88 8.50
N GLU A 393 7.13 1.06 8.32
CA GLU A 393 6.13 0.73 9.34
C GLU A 393 6.43 -0.65 9.95
N THR A 394 5.70 -1.08 10.99
CA THR A 394 5.83 -2.43 11.57
C THR A 394 4.48 -2.88 12.12
N LEU A 395 3.85 -3.85 11.47
CA LEU A 395 2.53 -4.34 11.88
C LEU A 395 2.63 -5.14 13.19
N ASN A 396 1.78 -4.83 14.17
CA ASN A 396 1.71 -5.47 15.48
C ASN A 396 0.27 -5.92 15.81
N GLU A 397 0.08 -6.74 16.84
CA GLU A 397 -1.22 -7.29 17.25
C GLU A 397 -2.28 -6.19 17.47
N SER A 398 -1.92 -5.04 18.04
CA SER A 398 -2.89 -3.95 18.25
C SER A 398 -3.34 -3.22 16.97
N ASP A 399 -2.67 -3.45 15.83
CA ASP A 399 -3.11 -2.96 14.51
C ASP A 399 -4.16 -3.92 13.87
N ILE A 400 -4.33 -5.10 14.44
CA ILE A 400 -5.15 -6.22 13.94
C ILE A 400 -6.34 -6.51 14.86
N HIS A 401 -6.10 -6.47 16.17
CA HIS A 401 -7.04 -6.87 17.22
C HIS A 401 -8.15 -5.82 17.38
N LYS A 402 -9.40 -6.23 17.09
CA LYS A 402 -10.52 -5.29 16.93
C LYS A 402 -10.91 -4.54 18.21
N ASP A 403 -10.64 -5.14 19.38
CA ASP A 403 -10.95 -4.55 20.68
C ASP A 403 -9.77 -3.82 21.37
N LEU A 404 -8.54 -3.85 20.85
CA LEU A 404 -7.38 -3.19 21.48
C LEU A 404 -7.25 -1.71 21.09
N ARG A 405 -7.19 -1.43 19.78
CA ARG A 405 -7.18 -0.07 19.21
C ARG A 405 -8.24 0.13 18.13
N GLY A 406 -8.96 -0.94 17.77
CA GLY A 406 -10.04 -0.92 16.81
C GLY A 406 -11.36 -0.40 17.37
N ASN A 407 -12.44 -0.59 16.62
CA ASN A 407 -13.78 -0.13 16.96
C ASN A 407 -14.70 -1.24 17.53
N GLY A 408 -14.14 -2.40 17.91
CA GLY A 408 -14.88 -3.60 18.32
C GLY A 408 -15.35 -4.50 17.18
N LEU A 409 -15.24 -4.05 15.93
CA LEU A 409 -15.53 -4.84 14.71
C LEU A 409 -14.29 -5.05 13.84
N ARG A 410 -13.43 -4.04 13.72
CA ARG A 410 -12.28 -3.97 12.81
C ARG A 410 -11.03 -3.54 13.57
N GLY A 411 -9.85 -3.80 13.02
CA GLY A 411 -8.62 -3.15 13.45
C GLY A 411 -8.69 -1.61 13.32
N PRO A 412 -7.77 -0.85 13.94
CA PRO A 412 -7.69 0.60 13.76
C PRO A 412 -7.59 0.99 12.28
N LEU A 413 -8.30 2.07 11.90
CA LEU A 413 -8.26 2.59 10.54
C LEU A 413 -6.84 3.03 10.17
N ASN A 414 -6.27 2.42 9.11
CA ASN A 414 -5.03 2.89 8.51
C ASN A 414 -5.29 3.45 7.09
N ALA A 415 -5.12 4.76 6.93
CA ALA A 415 -5.31 5.46 5.66
C ALA A 415 -4.25 5.10 4.59
N ASN A 416 -3.10 4.58 4.99
CA ASN A 416 -2.00 4.14 4.10
C ASN A 416 -2.15 2.68 3.61
N SER A 417 -3.31 2.04 3.86
CA SER A 417 -3.63 0.67 3.46
C SER A 417 -3.35 0.41 1.97
N VAL A 418 -2.65 -0.68 1.65
CA VAL A 418 -2.53 -1.23 0.29
C VAL A 418 -3.02 -2.68 0.18
N ALA A 419 -3.38 -3.31 1.30
CA ALA A 419 -3.98 -4.63 1.36
C ALA A 419 -4.85 -4.77 2.63
N ILE A 420 -5.75 -5.78 2.64
CA ILE A 420 -6.55 -6.14 3.80
C ILE A 420 -6.18 -7.54 4.32
N GLY A 421 -6.35 -7.75 5.61
CA GLY A 421 -6.33 -9.08 6.24
C GLY A 421 -7.62 -9.33 7.01
N VAL A 422 -8.10 -10.59 6.99
CA VAL A 422 -9.39 -10.99 7.62
C VAL A 422 -9.36 -12.39 8.23
N TYR A 423 -8.23 -13.11 8.16
CA TYR A 423 -8.10 -14.42 8.82
C TYR A 423 -7.68 -14.25 10.29
N GLY A 424 -8.00 -15.21 11.16
CA GLY A 424 -7.62 -15.14 12.57
C GLY A 424 -6.10 -15.17 12.78
N ILE A 425 -5.63 -14.69 13.93
CA ILE A 425 -4.25 -14.92 14.39
C ILE A 425 -4.05 -16.42 14.61
N ASP A 426 -3.34 -17.07 13.68
CA ASP A 426 -3.12 -18.51 13.63
C ASP A 426 -1.60 -18.83 13.69
N ALA A 427 -1.15 -19.25 14.86
CA ALA A 427 0.18 -19.80 15.08
C ALA A 427 0.10 -21.30 15.38
N HIS A 428 0.90 -22.09 14.69
CA HIS A 428 1.15 -23.49 15.03
C HIS A 428 2.12 -23.59 16.22
N ASN A 429 2.28 -24.78 16.78
CA ASN A 429 3.19 -25.02 17.90
C ASN A 429 4.65 -24.64 17.56
N VAL A 430 5.31 -23.93 18.47
CA VAL A 430 6.73 -23.57 18.45
C VAL A 430 7.57 -24.63 19.16
N GLN A 431 6.97 -25.34 20.13
CA GLN A 431 7.55 -26.52 20.76
C GLN A 431 6.54 -27.67 20.75
N GLY A 432 6.98 -28.84 20.30
CA GLY A 432 6.18 -30.07 20.36
C GLY A 432 5.94 -30.52 21.81
N PRO A 433 4.83 -31.23 22.06
CA PRO A 433 4.61 -31.90 23.34
C PRO A 433 5.61 -33.05 23.55
N THR A 434 5.98 -33.33 24.80
CA THR A 434 6.98 -34.37 25.11
C THR A 434 6.38 -35.76 25.30
N ARG A 435 5.04 -35.87 25.38
CA ARG A 435 4.31 -37.14 25.50
C ARG A 435 2.81 -36.95 25.29
N SER A 436 2.15 -38.03 24.87
CA SER A 436 0.69 -38.18 24.87
C SER A 436 0.29 -39.02 26.08
N PRO A 437 -0.30 -38.47 27.16
CA PRO A 437 -0.99 -37.18 27.25
C PRO A 437 -0.14 -35.99 27.71
N GLU A 438 -0.54 -34.82 27.23
CA GLU A 438 0.04 -33.51 27.54
C GLU A 438 -0.39 -33.00 28.93
N PRO A 439 0.48 -32.31 29.70
CA PRO A 439 0.05 -31.60 30.91
C PRO A 439 -0.92 -30.44 30.60
N PRO A 440 -1.97 -30.23 31.43
CA PRO A 440 -3.00 -29.19 31.20
C PRO A 440 -2.46 -27.79 30.92
N SER A 441 -1.46 -27.34 31.66
CA SER A 441 -0.77 -26.05 31.50
C SER A 441 0.74 -26.22 31.68
N GLY A 442 1.53 -25.39 30.99
CA GLY A 442 2.98 -25.36 31.16
C GLY A 442 3.80 -26.39 30.39
N GLU A 443 4.99 -26.65 30.94
CA GLU A 443 6.13 -27.35 30.34
C GLU A 443 5.82 -28.80 29.97
N GLY A 444 6.30 -29.25 28.79
CA GLY A 444 6.09 -30.60 28.26
C GLY A 444 4.80 -30.80 27.44
N ALA A 445 3.98 -29.77 27.30
CA ALA A 445 2.84 -29.72 26.38
C ALA A 445 3.07 -28.67 25.28
N ALA A 446 2.31 -28.73 24.18
CA ALA A 446 2.48 -27.89 23.00
C ALA A 446 2.50 -26.39 23.34
N GLU A 447 3.54 -25.68 22.91
CA GLU A 447 3.84 -24.27 23.22
C GLU A 447 3.73 -23.39 21.98
N GLY A 448 3.33 -22.13 22.12
CA GLY A 448 3.28 -21.14 21.04
C GLY A 448 2.03 -21.17 20.16
N THR A 449 1.14 -22.17 20.30
CA THR A 449 -0.07 -22.29 19.48
C THR A 449 -1.08 -21.18 19.80
N LEU A 450 -1.53 -20.45 18.78
CA LEU A 450 -2.54 -19.39 18.82
C LEU A 450 -3.62 -19.65 17.77
N HIS A 451 -4.89 -19.54 18.11
CA HIS A 451 -6.03 -19.65 17.19
C HIS A 451 -7.10 -18.61 17.58
N LEU A 452 -6.76 -17.31 17.46
CA LEU A 452 -7.54 -16.20 18.04
C LEU A 452 -8.53 -15.59 17.05
N PHE A 453 -9.44 -16.41 16.53
CA PHE A 453 -10.42 -15.98 15.51
C PHE A 453 -11.40 -14.92 16.05
N ASP A 454 -11.86 -15.03 17.31
CA ASP A 454 -12.88 -14.13 17.85
C ASP A 454 -12.42 -12.67 18.01
N VAL A 455 -11.13 -12.43 18.26
CA VAL A 455 -10.55 -11.08 18.50
C VAL A 455 -10.00 -10.41 17.24
N THR A 456 -9.85 -11.18 16.16
CA THR A 456 -9.34 -10.67 14.88
C THR A 456 -10.52 -10.13 14.07
N GLY A 457 -10.55 -8.82 13.85
CA GLY A 457 -11.47 -8.21 12.88
C GLY A 457 -10.83 -8.13 11.48
N PRO A 458 -11.56 -7.66 10.46
CA PRO A 458 -10.93 -7.16 9.24
C PRO A 458 -10.00 -5.98 9.58
N TYR A 459 -8.77 -5.99 9.06
CA TYR A 459 -7.76 -4.96 9.28
C TYR A 459 -7.06 -4.54 7.99
N GLN A 460 -6.37 -3.40 8.05
CA GLN A 460 -5.63 -2.78 6.95
C GLN A 460 -4.13 -3.01 7.11
N ILE A 461 -3.42 -3.18 5.99
CA ILE A 461 -1.97 -3.36 5.95
C ILE A 461 -1.36 -2.24 5.12
N PRO A 462 -0.55 -1.34 5.72
CA PRO A 462 -0.05 -0.16 5.04
C PRO A 462 1.20 -0.43 4.20
N TYR A 463 1.43 0.41 3.19
CA TYR A 463 2.55 0.23 2.25
C TYR A 463 3.93 0.11 2.92
N GLY A 464 4.18 0.87 3.99
CA GLY A 464 5.48 0.94 4.65
C GLY A 464 5.97 -0.35 5.31
N VAL A 465 5.15 -1.41 5.40
CA VAL A 465 5.62 -2.72 5.89
C VAL A 465 6.48 -3.47 4.87
N MET A 466 6.36 -3.16 3.57
CA MET A 466 7.10 -3.82 2.49
C MET A 466 8.42 -3.10 2.13
N VAL A 467 8.58 -1.85 2.56
CA VAL A 467 9.69 -0.95 2.19
C VAL A 467 10.76 -0.95 3.29
N PRO A 468 12.01 -1.42 3.04
CA PRO A 468 13.08 -1.41 4.04
C PRO A 468 13.52 0.00 4.45
N LYS A 469 13.73 0.25 5.76
CA LYS A 469 14.17 1.57 6.28
C LYS A 469 15.56 2.05 5.80
N SER A 470 16.39 1.14 5.29
CA SER A 470 17.84 1.35 5.15
C SER A 470 18.38 1.03 3.75
N HIS A 471 17.53 0.57 2.83
CA HIS A 471 17.95 0.04 1.53
C HIS A 471 16.93 0.38 0.44
N GLN A 472 17.42 0.54 -0.78
CA GLN A 472 16.69 1.03 -1.95
C GLN A 472 16.54 -0.06 -3.01
N GLY A 473 15.58 0.11 -3.93
CA GLY A 473 15.40 -0.78 -5.09
C GLY A 473 14.81 -2.17 -4.82
N ILE A 474 14.37 -2.48 -3.60
CA ILE A 474 13.76 -3.78 -3.25
C ILE A 474 12.50 -3.66 -2.36
N LEU A 475 11.49 -4.51 -2.59
CA LEU A 475 10.31 -4.69 -1.73
C LEU A 475 10.14 -6.14 -1.26
N PHE A 476 9.45 -6.31 -0.11
CA PHE A 476 9.22 -7.61 0.53
C PHE A 476 7.71 -7.85 0.83
N PRO A 477 6.90 -8.29 -0.14
CA PRO A 477 5.46 -8.59 0.07
C PRO A 477 5.17 -9.81 0.94
N ILE A 478 6.13 -10.73 1.12
CA ILE A 478 6.00 -11.87 2.04
C ILE A 478 6.77 -11.63 3.35
N GLY A 479 8.06 -11.30 3.25
CA GLY A 479 8.96 -11.03 4.39
C GLY A 479 8.72 -9.68 5.09
N ILE A 480 7.47 -9.24 5.19
CA ILE A 480 7.09 -7.89 5.64
C ILE A 480 7.61 -7.56 7.05
N SER A 481 7.66 -6.26 7.32
CA SER A 481 7.89 -5.69 8.64
C SER A 481 6.69 -5.89 9.57
N SER A 482 6.76 -6.90 10.42
CA SER A 482 5.75 -7.18 11.44
C SER A 482 6.32 -7.94 12.65
N THR A 483 5.51 -8.07 13.69
CA THR A 483 5.76 -8.99 14.81
C THR A 483 5.37 -10.43 14.46
N HIS A 484 5.72 -11.39 15.31
CA HIS A 484 5.30 -12.77 15.17
C HIS A 484 3.77 -12.93 15.19
N VAL A 485 3.09 -12.28 16.14
CA VAL A 485 1.62 -12.40 16.31
C VAL A 485 0.91 -11.79 15.11
N ALA A 486 1.36 -10.64 14.62
CA ALA A 486 0.82 -10.02 13.41
C ALA A 486 1.06 -10.88 12.16
N MET A 487 2.27 -11.44 11.99
CA MET A 487 2.58 -12.34 10.88
C MET A 487 1.68 -13.60 10.89
N CYS A 488 1.23 -14.07 12.06
CA CYS A 488 0.36 -15.25 12.17
C CYS A 488 -1.06 -15.07 11.61
N THR A 489 -1.49 -13.86 11.26
CA THR A 489 -2.67 -13.63 10.39
C THR A 489 -2.30 -13.19 8.97
N VAL A 490 -1.23 -12.40 8.80
CA VAL A 490 -0.81 -11.92 7.46
C VAL A 490 -0.28 -13.05 6.56
N ARG A 491 0.24 -14.14 7.12
CA ARG A 491 0.85 -15.28 6.41
C ARG A 491 -0.08 -16.13 5.52
N MET A 492 -1.26 -15.61 5.17
CA MET A 492 -2.24 -16.30 4.33
C MET A 492 -2.09 -15.85 2.89
N GLU A 493 -2.09 -16.80 1.96
CA GLU A 493 -1.78 -16.58 0.56
C GLU A 493 -2.65 -15.53 -0.15
N PRO A 494 -3.95 -15.32 0.18
CA PRO A 494 -4.72 -14.20 -0.35
C PRO A 494 -4.22 -12.82 0.08
N VAL A 495 -3.69 -12.70 1.30
CA VAL A 495 -3.11 -11.45 1.84
C VAL A 495 -1.75 -11.20 1.21
N TRP A 496 -0.91 -12.23 1.12
CA TRP A 496 0.36 -12.18 0.38
C TRP A 496 0.17 -11.88 -1.12
N ALA A 497 -0.90 -12.37 -1.76
CA ALA A 497 -1.23 -12.00 -3.14
C ALA A 497 -1.61 -10.52 -3.29
N ALA A 498 -2.40 -9.97 -2.36
CA ALA A 498 -2.73 -8.54 -2.35
C ALA A 498 -1.49 -7.65 -2.11
N LEU A 499 -0.63 -8.01 -1.15
CA LEU A 499 0.65 -7.34 -0.91
C LEU A 499 1.60 -7.47 -2.11
N GLY A 500 1.62 -8.63 -2.76
CA GLY A 500 2.33 -8.85 -4.02
C GLY A 500 1.89 -7.87 -5.11
N GLN A 501 0.59 -7.80 -5.38
CA GLN A 501 0.05 -6.86 -6.37
C GLN A 501 0.37 -5.40 -6.02
N ALA A 502 0.30 -5.03 -4.73
CA ALA A 502 0.71 -3.71 -4.24
C ALA A 502 2.21 -3.43 -4.48
N ALA A 503 3.10 -4.40 -4.26
CA ALA A 503 4.52 -4.27 -4.55
C ALA A 503 4.81 -4.12 -6.06
N GLY A 504 4.08 -4.86 -6.91
CA GLY A 504 4.19 -4.74 -8.37
C GLY A 504 3.75 -3.36 -8.89
N VAL A 505 2.61 -2.87 -8.41
CA VAL A 505 2.10 -1.51 -8.72
C VAL A 505 3.06 -0.43 -8.22
N ALA A 506 3.55 -0.54 -6.99
CA ALA A 506 4.49 0.43 -6.43
C ALA A 506 5.83 0.46 -7.18
N ALA A 507 6.35 -0.70 -7.58
CA ALA A 507 7.54 -0.80 -8.41
C ALA A 507 7.34 -0.12 -9.77
N ALA A 508 6.21 -0.37 -10.44
CA ALA A 508 5.87 0.25 -11.71
C ALA A 508 5.78 1.79 -11.59
N LEU A 509 5.07 2.30 -10.57
CA LEU A 509 4.91 3.73 -10.33
C LEU A 509 6.24 4.42 -9.96
N SER A 510 7.10 3.78 -9.15
CA SER A 510 8.47 4.25 -8.87
C SER A 510 9.27 4.45 -10.16
N MET A 511 9.19 3.50 -11.09
CA MET A 511 9.91 3.56 -12.37
C MET A 511 9.35 4.61 -13.34
N ASP A 512 8.03 4.85 -13.36
CA ASP A 512 7.41 5.87 -14.22
C ASP A 512 7.58 7.29 -13.67
N GLN A 513 7.62 7.45 -12.35
CA GLN A 513 7.81 8.75 -11.68
C GLN A 513 9.29 9.12 -11.49
N GLY A 514 10.21 8.16 -11.61
CA GLY A 514 11.65 8.36 -11.41
C GLY A 514 12.06 8.54 -9.94
N VAL A 515 11.24 8.09 -9.00
CA VAL A 515 11.42 8.24 -7.54
C VAL A 515 11.74 6.91 -6.86
N GLU A 516 12.31 6.94 -5.66
CA GLU A 516 12.56 5.72 -4.88
C GLU A 516 11.27 5.07 -4.38
N LEU A 517 11.36 3.77 -4.06
CA LEU A 517 10.22 3.00 -3.56
C LEU A 517 9.60 3.57 -2.27
N ALA A 518 10.38 4.25 -1.46
CA ALA A 518 9.92 4.94 -0.24
C ALA A 518 9.27 6.31 -0.50
N GLU A 519 9.37 6.83 -1.72
CA GLU A 519 8.91 8.16 -2.14
C GLU A 519 7.64 8.10 -3.00
N VAL A 520 7.24 6.91 -3.48
CA VAL A 520 6.00 6.71 -4.25
C VAL A 520 4.79 7.10 -3.39
N PRO A 521 3.93 8.06 -3.82
CA PRO A 521 2.77 8.46 -3.05
C PRO A 521 1.79 7.30 -2.87
N THR A 522 1.48 6.93 -1.62
CA THR A 522 0.59 5.81 -1.31
C THR A 522 -0.77 5.95 -1.99
N ALA A 523 -1.30 7.17 -2.11
CA ALA A 523 -2.56 7.45 -2.82
C ALA A 523 -2.54 7.01 -4.30
N SER A 524 -1.41 7.11 -4.99
CA SER A 524 -1.26 6.64 -6.39
C SER A 524 -1.25 5.11 -6.46
N ILE A 525 -0.59 4.44 -5.51
CA ILE A 525 -0.61 2.97 -5.38
C ILE A 525 -2.05 2.50 -5.11
N GLN A 526 -2.76 3.17 -4.21
CA GLN A 526 -4.15 2.86 -3.84
C GLN A 526 -5.14 3.02 -5.00
N GLN A 527 -5.06 4.14 -5.73
CA GLN A 527 -5.90 4.39 -6.91
C GLN A 527 -5.71 3.30 -7.97
N GLU A 528 -4.45 2.96 -8.29
CA GLU A 528 -4.14 1.94 -9.31
C GLU A 528 -4.54 0.53 -8.85
N LEU A 529 -4.32 0.17 -7.58
CA LEU A 529 -4.77 -1.11 -7.02
C LEU A 529 -6.29 -1.27 -7.09
N VAL A 530 -7.03 -0.22 -6.74
CA VAL A 530 -8.50 -0.20 -6.81
C VAL A 530 -8.98 -0.28 -8.27
N ARG A 531 -8.28 0.39 -9.21
CA ARG A 531 -8.52 0.24 -10.66
C ARG A 531 -8.26 -1.18 -11.17
N GLN A 532 -7.31 -1.90 -10.56
CA GLN A 532 -7.05 -3.32 -10.80
C GLN A 532 -7.98 -4.27 -10.00
N GLY A 533 -9.00 -3.75 -9.30
CA GLY A 533 -9.99 -4.54 -8.58
C GLY A 533 -9.52 -5.10 -7.22
N CYS A 534 -8.48 -4.51 -6.61
CA CYS A 534 -8.04 -4.86 -5.26
C CYS A 534 -8.91 -4.19 -4.19
N GLN A 535 -9.10 -4.85 -3.05
CA GLN A 535 -9.74 -4.26 -1.87
C GLN A 535 -8.70 -3.70 -0.90
N LEU A 536 -8.94 -2.46 -0.46
CA LEU A 536 -8.18 -1.73 0.55
C LEU A 536 -8.96 -1.56 1.86
N TYR A 537 -10.30 -1.71 1.79
CA TYR A 537 -11.21 -1.71 2.92
C TYR A 537 -12.30 -2.78 2.74
N PHE A 538 -12.32 -3.77 3.63
CA PHE A 538 -13.17 -4.96 3.50
C PHE A 538 -14.67 -4.67 3.66
N TYR A 539 -15.51 -5.14 2.72
CA TYR A 539 -16.96 -5.18 2.83
C TYR A 539 -17.53 -6.51 2.28
N THR A 540 -18.58 -7.05 2.90
CA THR A 540 -19.18 -8.35 2.53
C THR A 540 -20.17 -8.28 1.36
N ASP A 541 -20.60 -7.09 0.95
CA ASP A 541 -21.62 -6.85 -0.09
C ASP A 541 -21.20 -5.85 -1.19
N LEU A 542 -19.90 -5.53 -1.28
CA LEU A 542 -19.35 -4.62 -2.29
C LEU A 542 -18.42 -5.39 -3.26
N ALA A 543 -18.96 -5.78 -4.41
CA ALA A 543 -18.19 -6.41 -5.49
C ALA A 543 -17.30 -5.38 -6.23
N ALA A 544 -16.17 -5.82 -6.80
CA ALA A 544 -15.26 -4.96 -7.56
C ALA A 544 -15.92 -4.37 -8.82
N GLU A 545 -16.92 -5.07 -9.36
CA GLU A 545 -17.71 -4.66 -10.51
C GLU A 545 -18.81 -3.62 -10.20
N ALA A 546 -18.96 -3.22 -8.92
CA ALA A 546 -19.95 -2.21 -8.53
C ALA A 546 -19.51 -0.80 -8.99
N PRO A 547 -20.38 0.01 -9.63
CA PRO A 547 -20.01 1.35 -10.12
C PRO A 547 -19.50 2.34 -9.05
N CYS A 548 -19.77 2.07 -7.78
CA CYS A 548 -19.29 2.86 -6.64
C CYS A 548 -18.06 2.26 -5.94
N PHE A 549 -17.51 1.13 -6.42
CA PHE A 549 -16.41 0.41 -5.75
C PHE A 549 -15.23 1.33 -5.45
N GLU A 550 -14.73 2.04 -6.46
CA GLU A 550 -13.56 2.94 -6.31
C GLU A 550 -13.80 4.04 -5.27
N ALA A 551 -14.90 4.79 -5.45
CA ALA A 551 -15.30 5.87 -4.55
C ALA A 551 -15.47 5.36 -3.11
N VAL A 552 -16.08 4.19 -2.91
CA VAL A 552 -16.27 3.60 -1.58
C VAL A 552 -14.94 3.15 -0.98
N GLN A 553 -14.09 2.42 -1.71
CA GLN A 553 -12.79 1.97 -1.21
C GLN A 553 -11.92 3.14 -0.75
N LEU A 554 -11.74 4.16 -1.60
CA LEU A 554 -10.86 5.29 -1.31
C LEU A 554 -11.41 6.24 -0.24
N LEU A 555 -12.74 6.44 -0.17
CA LEU A 555 -13.34 7.25 0.90
C LEU A 555 -13.40 6.51 2.25
N SER A 556 -13.50 5.16 2.26
CA SER A 556 -13.43 4.39 3.52
C SER A 556 -12.06 4.49 4.19
N LEU A 557 -10.97 4.63 3.43
CA LEU A 557 -9.62 4.87 3.98
C LEU A 557 -9.51 6.23 4.69
N LYS A 558 -10.31 7.22 4.30
CA LYS A 558 -10.45 8.51 5.01
C LYS A 558 -11.41 8.46 6.22
N GLY A 559 -11.98 7.29 6.55
CA GLY A 559 -12.99 7.18 7.61
C GLY A 559 -14.34 7.83 7.27
N ALA A 560 -14.58 8.17 6.00
CA ALA A 560 -15.77 8.89 5.56
C ALA A 560 -17.05 8.03 5.52
N MET A 561 -16.93 6.71 5.67
CA MET A 561 -18.05 5.79 5.69
C MET A 561 -18.45 5.42 7.12
N ASP A 562 -19.76 5.45 7.42
CA ASP A 562 -20.29 4.96 8.70
C ASP A 562 -19.94 3.48 8.90
N ASP A 563 -19.16 3.23 9.94
CA ASP A 563 -18.52 1.97 10.34
C ASP A 563 -19.04 1.42 11.68
N ARG A 564 -19.90 2.17 12.39
CA ARG A 564 -20.13 2.05 13.86
C ARG A 564 -21.49 1.49 14.27
N THR A 565 -22.27 0.96 13.35
CA THR A 565 -23.69 0.58 13.53
C THR A 565 -24.00 -0.65 14.42
N ILE A 566 -23.17 -0.97 15.42
CA ILE A 566 -23.41 -2.06 16.40
C ILE A 566 -24.78 -1.93 17.07
N GLU A 567 -25.18 -0.72 17.47
CA GLU A 567 -26.46 -0.47 18.17
C GLU A 567 -27.71 -0.87 17.34
N GLN A 568 -27.58 -1.02 16.02
CA GLN A 568 -28.70 -1.38 15.13
C GLN A 568 -28.91 -2.89 14.98
N PHE A 569 -28.05 -3.73 15.57
CA PHE A 569 -28.17 -5.19 15.53
C PHE A 569 -28.71 -5.75 16.86
N PRO A 570 -30.04 -5.81 17.05
CA PRO A 570 -30.60 -6.50 18.21
C PRO A 570 -30.23 -7.98 18.14
N LEU A 571 -29.86 -8.55 19.29
CA LEU A 571 -29.64 -9.99 19.50
C LEU A 571 -30.95 -10.77 19.28
N LYS A 572 -31.34 -10.96 18.02
CA LYS A 572 -32.38 -11.91 17.63
C LYS A 572 -31.91 -13.29 18.06
N SER A 573 -32.75 -14.00 18.82
CA SER A 573 -32.46 -15.26 19.51
C SER A 573 -32.34 -16.48 18.57
N THR A 574 -31.72 -16.28 17.41
CA THR A 574 -31.55 -17.25 16.31
C THR A 574 -30.16 -17.16 15.67
N ALA A 575 -29.34 -16.14 15.99
CA ALA A 575 -27.92 -16.16 15.69
C ALA A 575 -27.26 -17.17 16.63
N ASN A 576 -26.78 -18.29 16.08
CA ASN A 576 -26.31 -19.42 16.88
C ASN A 576 -24.78 -19.40 17.09
N THR A 577 -24.07 -18.52 16.38
CA THR A 577 -22.62 -18.31 16.49
C THR A 577 -22.29 -16.81 16.39
N LEU A 578 -21.10 -16.41 16.87
CA LEU A 578 -20.58 -15.05 16.67
C LEU A 578 -20.41 -14.73 15.18
N SER A 579 -19.94 -15.70 14.39
CA SER A 579 -19.74 -15.58 12.94
C SER A 579 -21.02 -15.34 12.13
N ASP A 580 -22.21 -15.62 12.68
CA ASP A 580 -23.49 -15.23 12.07
C ASP A 580 -23.80 -13.72 12.24
N LEU A 581 -23.28 -13.08 13.29
CA LEU A 581 -23.44 -11.65 13.57
C LEU A 581 -22.45 -10.80 12.77
N ASP A 582 -21.21 -11.28 12.65
CA ASP A 582 -20.11 -10.60 11.96
C ASP A 582 -20.43 -10.25 10.48
N PHE A 583 -21.06 -11.17 9.72
CA PHE A 583 -21.22 -11.01 8.27
C PHE A 583 -22.12 -9.83 7.86
N GLU A 584 -23.09 -9.45 8.71
CA GLU A 584 -23.98 -8.30 8.50
C GLU A 584 -23.32 -6.97 8.91
N ALA A 585 -22.43 -7.00 9.90
CA ALA A 585 -21.72 -5.82 10.41
C ALA A 585 -20.72 -5.25 9.39
N TYR A 586 -20.18 -6.09 8.50
CA TYR A 586 -19.25 -5.67 7.45
C TYR A 586 -19.91 -5.26 6.12
N ARG A 587 -21.21 -4.92 6.11
CA ARG A 587 -21.91 -4.48 4.88
C ARG A 587 -21.87 -2.98 4.64
N PHE A 588 -21.52 -2.57 3.41
CA PHE A 588 -21.63 -1.19 2.95
C PHE A 588 -23.06 -0.80 2.60
N ARG A 589 -23.88 -1.74 2.10
CA ARG A 589 -25.28 -1.54 1.65
C ARG A 589 -25.39 -0.48 0.52
N PRO A 590 -24.77 -0.69 -0.66
CA PRO A 590 -24.65 0.33 -1.71
C PRO A 590 -25.98 0.88 -2.23
N ASP A 591 -27.02 0.05 -2.29
CA ASP A 591 -28.37 0.41 -2.77
C ASP A 591 -29.29 0.99 -1.69
N ALA A 592 -28.90 0.95 -0.42
CA ALA A 592 -29.70 1.51 0.66
C ALA A 592 -29.67 3.06 0.60
N PRO A 593 -30.77 3.76 0.96
CA PRO A 593 -30.77 5.22 1.03
C PRO A 593 -29.69 5.76 1.97
N VAL A 594 -29.03 6.85 1.59
CA VAL A 594 -28.11 7.57 2.49
C VAL A 594 -28.92 8.47 3.43
N THR A 595 -28.64 8.41 4.73
CA THR A 595 -29.25 9.29 5.74
C THR A 595 -28.48 10.61 5.83
N MET A 596 -29.09 11.67 6.36
CA MET A 596 -28.45 12.98 6.52
C MET A 596 -27.18 12.91 7.37
N GLY A 597 -27.18 12.11 8.44
CA GLY A 597 -26.01 11.89 9.29
C GLY A 597 -24.87 11.18 8.57
N ALA A 598 -25.18 10.12 7.82
CA ALA A 598 -24.19 9.40 7.01
C ALA A 598 -23.64 10.28 5.86
N PHE A 599 -24.50 11.05 5.19
CA PHE A 599 -24.07 11.99 4.14
C PHE A 599 -23.18 13.11 4.71
N ALA A 600 -23.47 13.60 5.92
CA ALA A 600 -22.65 14.59 6.59
C ALA A 600 -21.23 14.06 6.91
N GLN A 601 -21.12 12.84 7.44
CA GLN A 601 -19.82 12.17 7.63
C GLN A 601 -19.08 12.03 6.30
N MET A 602 -19.74 11.44 5.29
CA MET A 602 -19.14 11.21 3.98
C MET A 602 -18.62 12.51 3.37
N ALA A 603 -19.40 13.59 3.41
CA ALA A 603 -19.06 14.85 2.78
C ALA A 603 -17.94 15.60 3.51
N LEU A 604 -17.90 15.58 4.85
CA LEU A 604 -16.87 16.29 5.60
C LEU A 604 -15.53 15.57 5.57
N GLU A 605 -15.50 14.28 5.90
CA GLU A 605 -14.26 13.49 5.91
C GLU A 605 -13.74 13.24 4.47
N GLY A 606 -14.65 13.02 3.50
CA GLY A 606 -14.28 12.79 2.10
C GLY A 606 -13.62 14.01 1.43
N LEU A 607 -14.07 15.21 1.78
CA LEU A 607 -13.52 16.50 1.35
C LEU A 607 -12.44 17.05 2.30
N GLU A 608 -12.11 16.33 3.37
CA GLU A 608 -11.12 16.73 4.40
C GLU A 608 -11.40 18.10 5.04
N ILE A 609 -12.67 18.35 5.38
CA ILE A 609 -13.14 19.60 5.98
C ILE A 609 -13.05 19.52 7.51
N PRO A 610 -12.29 20.42 8.17
CA PRO A 610 -12.16 20.43 9.63
C PRO A 610 -13.50 20.60 10.35
N TRP A 611 -13.65 19.92 11.49
CA TRP A 611 -14.86 19.99 12.31
C TRP A 611 -15.05 21.40 12.92
N SER A 612 -16.30 21.86 12.96
CA SER A 612 -16.71 23.12 13.58
C SER A 612 -17.87 22.84 14.53
N ILE A 613 -17.66 22.99 15.85
CA ILE A 613 -18.66 22.63 16.86
C ILE A 613 -18.71 23.70 17.95
N THR A 614 -19.41 24.79 17.67
CA THR A 614 -19.61 25.92 18.60
C THR A 614 -20.57 25.57 19.75
N ALA A 615 -21.55 24.71 19.53
CA ALA A 615 -22.52 24.29 20.55
C ALA A 615 -23.04 22.86 20.33
N ALA A 616 -24.19 22.55 20.93
CA ALA A 616 -25.03 21.42 20.56
C ALA A 616 -26.44 21.99 20.31
N HIS A 617 -26.81 22.13 19.04
CA HIS A 617 -27.98 22.89 18.60
C HIS A 617 -29.25 22.03 18.51
N PHE A 618 -29.10 20.73 18.22
CA PHE A 618 -30.21 19.86 17.83
C PHE A 618 -30.70 18.96 18.97
N GLN A 619 -32.03 18.81 19.09
CA GLN A 619 -32.65 17.96 20.12
C GLN A 619 -32.60 16.46 19.77
N ASP A 620 -32.60 16.15 18.48
CA ASP A 620 -32.51 14.79 17.91
C ASP A 620 -31.07 14.33 17.65
N VAL A 621 -30.09 15.25 17.60
CA VAL A 621 -28.65 14.93 17.48
C VAL A 621 -27.91 15.39 18.72
N ARG A 622 -27.96 14.56 19.77
CA ARG A 622 -27.28 14.83 21.06
C ARG A 622 -25.81 14.42 21.00
N ARG A 623 -24.98 14.89 21.95
CA ARG A 623 -23.52 14.65 22.00
C ARG A 623 -23.06 13.19 21.92
N GLY A 624 -23.92 12.21 22.25
CA GLY A 624 -23.62 10.77 22.12
C GLY A 624 -24.09 10.13 20.79
N HIS A 625 -24.76 10.89 19.92
CA HIS A 625 -25.24 10.41 18.62
C HIS A 625 -24.08 10.36 17.62
N GLN A 626 -23.93 9.26 16.86
CA GLN A 626 -22.79 9.10 15.93
C GLN A 626 -22.65 10.25 14.92
N ALA A 627 -23.78 10.82 14.47
CA ALA A 627 -23.79 11.95 13.53
C ALA A 627 -23.47 13.33 14.14
N PHE A 628 -23.27 13.44 15.47
CA PHE A 628 -23.12 14.72 16.18
C PHE A 628 -22.04 15.65 15.61
N PRO A 629 -20.75 15.27 15.50
CA PRO A 629 -19.72 16.20 15.04
C PRO A 629 -19.98 16.70 13.60
N TYR A 630 -20.52 15.82 12.75
CA TYR A 630 -20.76 16.11 11.35
C TYR A 630 -21.95 17.05 11.15
N ILE A 631 -23.06 16.80 11.86
CA ILE A 631 -24.28 17.61 11.77
C ILE A 631 -24.07 19.02 12.33
N GLU A 632 -23.39 19.16 13.48
CA GLU A 632 -23.05 20.47 14.04
C GLU A 632 -22.09 21.23 13.11
N THR A 633 -21.09 20.55 12.51
CA THR A 633 -20.18 21.16 11.51
C THR A 633 -20.91 21.66 10.28
N LEU A 634 -21.88 20.89 9.73
CA LEU A 634 -22.70 21.37 8.61
C LEU A 634 -23.56 22.57 9.01
N TYR A 635 -24.10 22.61 10.23
CA TYR A 635 -24.90 23.74 10.72
C TYR A 635 -24.05 25.01 10.96
N ASP A 636 -22.88 24.87 11.58
CA ASP A 636 -21.98 25.99 11.89
C ASP A 636 -21.46 26.64 10.59
N LEU A 637 -20.93 25.85 9.65
CA LEU A 637 -20.49 26.36 8.34
C LEU A 637 -21.67 26.94 7.51
N SER A 638 -22.88 26.37 7.65
CA SER A 638 -24.09 26.86 6.99
C SER A 638 -24.62 28.17 7.59
N SER A 639 -24.56 28.35 8.91
CA SER A 639 -25.05 29.56 9.59
C SER A 639 -24.11 30.76 9.40
N GLN A 640 -22.82 30.50 9.20
CA GLN A 640 -21.81 31.50 8.82
C GLN A 640 -21.89 31.90 7.34
N SER A 641 -22.53 31.09 6.48
CA SER A 641 -22.66 31.37 5.05
C SER A 641 -23.74 32.42 4.73
N THR A 642 -23.45 33.31 3.76
CA THR A 642 -24.43 34.26 3.21
C THR A 642 -25.63 33.60 2.54
N LYS A 643 -25.56 32.29 2.25
CA LYS A 643 -26.64 31.46 1.74
C LYS A 643 -26.67 30.12 2.50
N PRO A 644 -27.40 30.04 3.64
CA PRO A 644 -27.45 28.83 4.46
C PRO A 644 -27.83 27.58 3.67
N PHE A 645 -26.96 26.58 3.69
CA PHE A 645 -27.04 25.38 2.87
C PHE A 645 -27.61 24.16 3.61
N PHE A 646 -27.27 23.96 4.88
CA PHE A 646 -27.76 22.83 5.67
C PHE A 646 -29.27 22.94 5.98
N PRO A 647 -30.08 21.90 5.74
CA PRO A 647 -31.51 21.90 6.06
C PRO A 647 -31.77 21.39 7.48
N PHE A 648 -32.67 22.07 8.21
CA PHE A 648 -33.16 21.63 9.53
C PHE A 648 -34.60 22.10 9.76
N ASP A 649 -35.33 21.42 10.64
CA ASP A 649 -36.67 21.84 11.08
C ASP A 649 -36.58 22.73 12.32
N THR A 650 -37.56 23.64 12.47
CA THR A 650 -37.81 24.39 13.71
C THR A 650 -39.14 23.97 14.32
N HIS A 651 -39.13 23.49 15.56
CA HIS A 651 -40.34 23.16 16.33
C HIS A 651 -40.52 24.14 17.49
N ALA A 652 -41.73 24.63 17.74
CA ALA A 652 -42.00 25.61 18.80
C ALA A 652 -42.69 24.93 20.00
N SER A 653 -41.94 24.68 21.07
CA SER A 653 -42.50 24.17 22.32
C SER A 653 -42.91 25.31 23.26
N LYS A 654 -43.94 25.04 24.08
CA LYS A 654 -44.47 25.95 25.09
C LYS A 654 -44.39 25.30 26.47
N GLU A 655 -43.43 25.74 27.27
CA GLU A 655 -43.39 25.44 28.70
C GLU A 655 -43.75 26.71 29.49
N GLY A 656 -44.98 26.75 29.99
CA GLY A 656 -45.49 27.90 30.74
C GLY A 656 -45.55 29.19 29.90
N SER A 657 -44.92 30.26 30.39
CA SER A 657 -44.87 31.57 29.73
C SER A 657 -43.80 31.71 28.65
N ASN A 658 -42.88 30.76 28.54
CA ASN A 658 -41.72 30.86 27.66
C ASN A 658 -41.93 30.00 26.41
N SER A 659 -41.81 30.61 25.23
CA SER A 659 -41.69 29.90 23.96
C SER A 659 -40.23 29.52 23.70
N ARG A 660 -39.95 28.25 23.46
CA ARG A 660 -38.63 27.78 23.05
C ARG A 660 -38.69 27.22 21.63
N THR A 661 -37.75 27.64 20.79
CA THR A 661 -37.56 27.01 19.48
C THR A 661 -36.56 25.86 19.64
N GLU A 662 -37.00 24.68 19.27
CA GLU A 662 -36.21 23.45 19.18
C GLU A 662 -35.77 23.28 17.73
N LEU A 663 -34.49 22.94 17.51
CA LEU A 663 -33.97 22.60 16.20
C LEU A 663 -33.90 21.08 16.07
N LEU A 664 -34.26 20.55 14.90
CA LEU A 664 -34.21 19.13 14.58
C LEU A 664 -33.49 18.92 13.24
N ALA A 665 -32.36 18.23 13.25
CA ALA A 665 -31.53 18.02 12.06
C ALA A 665 -31.96 16.79 11.23
N ARG A 666 -32.79 15.92 11.81
CA ARG A 666 -33.29 14.69 11.17
C ARG A 666 -32.17 13.80 10.62
N PRO A 667 -31.22 13.35 11.47
CA PRO A 667 -30.04 12.61 11.01
C PRO A 667 -30.40 11.36 10.19
N GLU A 668 -31.52 10.72 10.50
CA GLU A 668 -31.99 9.48 9.84
C GLU A 668 -32.83 9.71 8.57
N ASN A 669 -33.16 10.96 8.22
CA ASN A 669 -33.93 11.23 7.00
C ASN A 669 -33.08 10.96 5.74
N PRO A 670 -33.64 10.32 4.69
CA PRO A 670 -32.96 10.16 3.42
C PRO A 670 -32.60 11.49 2.75
N VAL A 671 -31.44 11.58 2.12
CA VAL A 671 -30.97 12.79 1.41
C VAL A 671 -31.37 12.75 -0.06
N SER A 672 -32.07 13.78 -0.54
CA SER A 672 -32.35 13.98 -1.97
C SER A 672 -31.16 14.57 -2.72
N HIS A 673 -31.09 14.36 -4.04
CA HIS A 673 -30.06 14.94 -4.90
C HIS A 673 -29.96 16.48 -4.76
N ALA A 674 -31.09 17.15 -4.53
CA ALA A 674 -31.16 18.60 -4.35
C ALA A 674 -30.58 19.07 -3.01
N GLN A 675 -30.80 18.31 -1.92
CA GLN A 675 -30.16 18.58 -0.62
C GLN A 675 -28.65 18.34 -0.68
N ALA A 676 -28.23 17.20 -1.24
CA ALA A 676 -26.83 16.84 -1.39
C ALA A 676 -26.05 17.91 -2.20
N LEU A 677 -26.58 18.31 -3.36
CA LEU A 677 -25.98 19.36 -4.18
C LEU A 677 -25.95 20.73 -3.48
N LYS A 678 -26.99 21.08 -2.71
CA LYS A 678 -27.04 22.32 -1.92
C LYS A 678 -25.96 22.32 -0.83
N ILE A 679 -25.78 21.21 -0.13
CA ILE A 679 -24.75 21.06 0.91
C ILE A 679 -23.36 21.15 0.29
N LEU A 680 -23.09 20.42 -0.80
CA LEU A 680 -21.78 20.44 -1.47
C LEU A 680 -21.45 21.83 -2.05
N LYS A 681 -22.37 22.50 -2.74
CA LYS A 681 -22.15 23.91 -3.17
C LYS A 681 -21.89 24.86 -1.99
N GLY A 682 -22.47 24.57 -0.83
CA GLY A 682 -22.25 25.31 0.41
C GLY A 682 -20.84 25.13 0.97
N LEU A 683 -20.43 23.88 1.19
CA LEU A 683 -19.11 23.50 1.70
C LEU A 683 -17.97 23.90 0.78
N LEU A 684 -18.17 23.82 -0.54
CA LEU A 684 -17.18 24.19 -1.54
C LEU A 684 -17.16 25.70 -1.85
N HIS A 685 -18.13 26.47 -1.33
CA HIS A 685 -18.34 27.90 -1.61
C HIS A 685 -18.48 28.25 -3.11
N GLU A 686 -18.89 27.29 -3.95
CA GLU A 686 -18.62 27.28 -5.39
C GLU A 686 -19.74 26.68 -6.26
N GLU A 687 -19.64 26.87 -7.57
CA GLU A 687 -20.53 26.27 -8.58
C GLU A 687 -20.13 24.81 -8.89
N PHE A 688 -20.26 23.90 -7.92
CA PHE A 688 -20.17 22.45 -8.19
C PHE A 688 -21.41 21.97 -8.97
N ALA A 689 -21.20 21.24 -10.07
CA ALA A 689 -22.28 20.72 -10.90
C ALA A 689 -22.73 19.33 -10.44
N TRP A 690 -23.98 18.95 -10.75
CA TRP A 690 -24.41 17.56 -10.56
C TRP A 690 -23.79 16.67 -11.65
N PRO A 691 -23.07 15.59 -11.30
CA PRO A 691 -22.46 14.69 -12.28
C PRO A 691 -23.44 14.13 -13.32
N SER A 692 -23.00 14.06 -14.58
CA SER A 692 -23.77 13.42 -15.66
C SER A 692 -23.81 11.90 -15.55
N SER A 693 -22.85 11.31 -14.81
CA SER A 693 -22.77 9.91 -14.40
C SER A 693 -23.94 9.48 -13.48
N LEU A 694 -24.44 10.38 -12.63
CA LEU A 694 -25.31 10.04 -11.52
C LEU A 694 -26.80 10.35 -11.79
N PRO A 695 -27.72 9.37 -11.58
CA PRO A 695 -29.14 9.58 -11.76
C PRO A 695 -29.71 10.53 -10.70
N LYS A 696 -30.64 11.41 -11.10
CA LYS A 696 -31.35 12.31 -10.19
C LYS A 696 -32.57 11.61 -9.59
N SER A 697 -32.39 11.02 -8.41
CA SER A 697 -33.44 10.32 -7.65
C SER A 697 -34.11 11.22 -6.60
N LEU A 698 -35.25 10.77 -6.06
CA LEU A 698 -35.90 11.42 -4.91
C LEU A 698 -35.06 11.27 -3.62
N SER A 699 -34.40 10.14 -3.45
CA SER A 699 -33.44 9.85 -2.37
C SER A 699 -32.20 9.19 -2.97
N LEU A 700 -31.01 9.64 -2.59
CA LEU A 700 -29.74 9.03 -3.02
C LEU A 700 -29.48 7.73 -2.27
N THR A 701 -28.85 6.76 -2.94
CA THR A 701 -28.29 5.58 -2.28
C THR A 701 -26.90 5.89 -1.68
N ARG A 702 -26.42 5.05 -0.76
CA ARG A 702 -25.06 5.17 -0.18
C ARG A 702 -23.97 5.09 -1.25
N GLY A 703 -24.13 4.23 -2.26
CA GLY A 703 -23.21 4.17 -3.40
C GLY A 703 -23.21 5.44 -4.26
N GLN A 704 -24.39 6.01 -4.52
CA GLN A 704 -24.52 7.28 -5.26
C GLN A 704 -23.93 8.47 -4.47
N ALA A 705 -24.08 8.48 -3.14
CA ALA A 705 -23.49 9.48 -2.27
C ALA A 705 -21.96 9.40 -2.27
N ALA A 706 -21.39 8.19 -2.14
CA ALA A 706 -19.95 7.98 -2.22
C ALA A 706 -19.37 8.48 -3.56
N MET A 707 -19.98 8.11 -4.69
CA MET A 707 -19.57 8.60 -6.02
C MET A 707 -19.64 10.13 -6.12
N LEU A 708 -20.74 10.75 -5.70
CA LEU A 708 -20.93 12.21 -5.74
C LEU A 708 -19.85 12.96 -4.96
N ILE A 709 -19.46 12.42 -3.80
CA ILE A 709 -18.49 13.02 -2.89
C ILE A 709 -17.05 12.77 -3.38
N PHE A 710 -16.78 11.60 -3.97
CA PHE A 710 -15.52 11.32 -4.64
C PHE A 710 -15.31 12.24 -5.86
N GLU A 711 -16.32 12.40 -6.72
CA GLU A 711 -16.27 13.37 -7.83
C GLU A 711 -16.10 14.81 -7.33
N ALA A 712 -16.71 15.19 -6.20
CA ALA A 712 -16.50 16.49 -5.57
C ALA A 712 -15.05 16.67 -5.03
N ALA A 713 -14.46 15.63 -4.42
CA ALA A 713 -13.08 15.65 -3.93
C ALA A 713 -12.05 15.72 -5.07
N GLN A 714 -12.29 15.01 -6.18
CA GLN A 714 -11.49 15.12 -7.39
C GLN A 714 -11.62 16.51 -8.00
N TRP A 715 -12.84 17.03 -8.15
CA TRP A 715 -13.08 18.39 -8.65
C TRP A 715 -12.38 19.48 -7.81
N VAL A 716 -12.29 19.32 -6.49
CA VAL A 716 -11.52 20.22 -5.61
C VAL A 716 -10.03 20.14 -5.92
N SER A 717 -9.49 18.94 -6.08
CA SER A 717 -8.07 18.70 -6.39
C SER A 717 -7.72 19.25 -7.78
N GLU A 718 -8.51 18.93 -8.80
CA GLU A 718 -8.41 19.45 -10.16
C GLU A 718 -8.52 20.98 -10.20
N LYS A 719 -9.47 21.60 -9.48
CA LYS A 719 -9.54 23.06 -9.39
C LYS A 719 -8.33 23.66 -8.68
N LYS A 720 -7.84 23.05 -7.59
CA LYS A 720 -6.64 23.54 -6.89
C LYS A 720 -5.41 23.51 -7.81
N ALA A 721 -5.28 22.49 -8.68
CA ALA A 721 -4.26 22.45 -9.71
C ALA A 721 -4.51 23.47 -10.85
N ALA A 722 -5.70 23.46 -11.46
CA ALA A 722 -6.01 24.26 -12.64
C ALA A 722 -6.21 25.77 -12.39
N SER A 723 -6.51 26.17 -11.15
CA SER A 723 -6.54 27.59 -10.74
C SER A 723 -5.13 28.15 -10.54
N ARG A 724 -4.16 27.31 -10.16
CA ARG A 724 -2.73 27.67 -10.14
C ARG A 724 -2.17 27.68 -11.56
N ARG A 725 -2.48 28.75 -12.29
CA ARG A 725 -1.62 29.17 -13.39
C ARG A 725 -0.29 29.64 -12.81
N LEU A 726 0.77 28.91 -13.13
CA LEU A 726 2.15 29.35 -12.98
C LEU A 726 2.30 30.82 -13.42
N PRO A 727 3.07 31.65 -12.69
CA PRO A 727 3.39 33.00 -13.14
C PRO A 727 4.01 32.99 -14.55
N ASP A 728 3.49 33.79 -15.48
CA ASP A 728 4.10 33.99 -16.81
C ASP A 728 4.90 35.29 -16.80
N PHE A 729 6.19 35.18 -16.50
CA PHE A 729 7.06 36.34 -16.36
C PHE A 729 7.50 36.96 -17.70
N ARG A 730 7.03 36.47 -18.86
CA ARG A 730 7.32 37.07 -20.17
C ARG A 730 6.54 38.36 -20.45
N GLN A 731 5.42 38.59 -19.76
CA GLN A 731 4.46 39.68 -20.09
C GLN A 731 4.76 41.02 -19.39
N GLY A 732 5.75 41.07 -18.50
CA GLY A 732 6.04 42.25 -17.67
C GLY A 732 4.97 42.53 -16.61
N HIS A 733 5.15 43.63 -15.88
CA HIS A 733 4.18 44.16 -14.92
C HIS A 733 2.75 44.25 -15.50
N ARG A 734 2.60 44.51 -16.81
CA ARG A 734 1.31 44.73 -17.48
C ARG A 734 0.47 43.47 -17.72
N GLY A 735 0.95 42.28 -17.35
CA GLY A 735 0.23 41.00 -17.48
C GLY A 735 -0.15 40.31 -16.15
N LEU A 736 0.21 40.89 -15.00
CA LEU A 736 0.02 40.25 -13.69
C LEU A 736 -1.38 40.44 -13.10
N ARG A 737 -1.66 39.67 -12.03
CA ARG A 737 -2.98 39.62 -11.37
C ARG A 737 -3.28 40.93 -10.62
N ALA A 738 -4.56 41.18 -10.35
CA ALA A 738 -5.03 42.35 -9.58
C ALA A 738 -4.70 42.27 -8.07
N THR A 739 -4.20 41.14 -7.60
CA THR A 739 -3.69 40.90 -6.24
C THR A 739 -2.20 40.56 -6.31
N PRO A 740 -1.35 41.05 -5.39
CA PRO A 740 0.06 40.68 -5.35
C PRO A 740 0.24 39.15 -5.22
N PHE A 741 1.20 38.58 -5.93
CA PHE A 741 1.51 37.15 -5.82
C PHE A 741 2.44 36.83 -4.64
N LEU A 742 2.38 35.61 -4.12
CA LEU A 742 3.11 35.22 -2.90
C LEU A 742 4.19 34.18 -3.13
N ILE A 743 5.38 34.48 -2.60
CA ILE A 743 6.57 33.61 -2.61
C ILE A 743 6.85 33.18 -1.16
N ALA A 744 6.81 31.87 -0.90
CA ALA A 744 7.20 31.32 0.41
C ALA A 744 8.74 31.28 0.52
N HIS A 745 9.28 31.96 1.53
CA HIS A 745 10.72 32.01 1.85
C HIS A 745 11.26 30.63 2.27
N ARG A 746 12.52 30.31 1.95
CA ARG A 746 13.23 29.06 2.34
C ARG A 746 12.50 27.74 2.00
N GLY A 747 11.95 27.65 0.80
CA GLY A 747 11.41 26.41 0.24
C GLY A 747 9.96 26.10 0.62
N GLY A 748 9.28 26.93 1.41
CA GLY A 748 7.85 26.75 1.62
C GLY A 748 7.32 27.23 2.97
N VAL A 749 6.24 26.59 3.44
CA VAL A 749 5.67 26.89 4.76
C VAL A 749 6.43 26.09 5.82
N ILE A 750 7.08 26.81 6.74
CA ILE A 750 7.95 26.21 7.76
C ILE A 750 7.17 25.99 9.05
N THR A 751 7.20 24.75 9.57
CA THR A 751 6.63 24.35 10.86
C THR A 751 7.56 23.36 11.58
N SER A 752 7.13 22.79 12.71
CA SER A 752 7.87 21.73 13.43
C SER A 752 8.05 20.43 12.64
N ASP A 753 7.18 20.21 11.66
CA ASP A 753 7.05 19.02 10.82
C ASP A 753 7.49 19.25 9.36
N SER A 754 7.40 20.49 8.83
CA SER A 754 7.98 20.86 7.52
C SER A 754 9.19 21.79 7.66
N PRO A 755 10.43 21.27 7.60
CA PRO A 755 11.66 22.06 7.71
C PRO A 755 11.98 22.88 6.43
N GLU A 756 12.85 23.88 6.58
CA GLU A 756 13.32 24.72 5.46
C GLU A 756 13.98 23.90 4.34
N GLY A 757 13.65 24.24 3.09
CA GLY A 757 14.12 23.56 1.88
C GLY A 757 13.51 22.18 1.58
N SER A 758 12.52 21.70 2.34
CA SER A 758 12.01 20.32 2.20
C SER A 758 10.77 20.17 1.29
N LEU A 759 10.55 18.95 0.79
CA LEU A 759 9.38 18.60 -0.03
C LEU A 759 8.06 18.91 0.69
N THR A 760 7.96 18.56 1.98
CA THR A 760 6.77 18.83 2.80
C THR A 760 6.49 20.34 2.96
N ALA A 761 7.52 21.19 2.97
CA ALA A 761 7.35 22.64 2.98
C ALA A 761 6.80 23.16 1.63
N ILE A 762 7.29 22.62 0.50
CA ILE A 762 6.79 22.95 -0.86
C ILE A 762 5.31 22.52 -1.00
N GLU A 763 4.98 21.28 -0.61
CA GLU A 763 3.60 20.76 -0.61
C GLU A 763 2.67 21.61 0.26
N ARG A 764 3.16 22.07 1.41
CA ARG A 764 2.40 22.92 2.33
C ARG A 764 2.20 24.33 1.79
N ALA A 765 3.23 24.94 1.18
CA ALA A 765 3.10 26.22 0.48
C ALA A 765 2.09 26.14 -0.68
N ALA A 766 2.10 25.06 -1.44
CA ALA A 766 1.05 24.80 -2.41
C ALA A 766 -0.33 24.73 -1.73
N ARG A 767 -0.50 23.82 -0.75
CA ARG A 767 -1.76 23.57 -0.03
C ARG A 767 -2.37 24.84 0.56
N GLU A 768 -1.54 25.72 1.12
CA GLU A 768 -1.94 26.93 1.81
C GLU A 768 -2.09 28.16 0.90
N GLY A 769 -1.76 28.05 -0.40
CA GLY A 769 -2.19 29.00 -1.43
C GLY A 769 -1.12 29.96 -1.97
N TYR A 770 0.17 29.64 -1.81
CA TYR A 770 1.24 30.42 -2.42
C TYR A 770 1.30 30.23 -3.95
N ASP A 771 1.86 31.22 -4.65
CA ASP A 771 2.10 31.17 -6.09
C ASP A 771 3.49 30.62 -6.43
N MET A 772 4.44 30.75 -5.49
CA MET A 772 5.84 30.38 -5.67
C MET A 772 6.49 29.93 -4.36
N VAL A 773 7.60 29.20 -4.49
CA VAL A 773 8.58 29.00 -3.41
C VAL A 773 9.90 29.66 -3.78
N GLU A 774 10.63 30.15 -2.79
CA GLU A 774 12.03 30.55 -2.94
C GLU A 774 12.95 29.40 -2.53
N LEU A 775 14.02 29.15 -3.29
CA LEU A 775 14.91 28.01 -3.18
C LEU A 775 16.36 28.48 -3.07
N ASP A 776 16.91 28.33 -1.87
CA ASP A 776 18.34 28.48 -1.60
C ASP A 776 19.13 27.35 -2.30
N LEU A 777 20.01 27.67 -3.25
CA LEU A 777 20.76 26.65 -4.00
C LEU A 777 22.27 26.66 -3.69
N GLN A 778 22.78 25.47 -3.38
CA GLN A 778 24.21 25.20 -3.20
C GLN A 778 24.68 24.03 -4.08
N GLN A 779 25.95 24.06 -4.50
CA GLN A 779 26.55 23.02 -5.34
C GLN A 779 27.12 21.89 -4.46
N SER A 780 26.72 20.64 -4.71
CA SER A 780 27.36 19.47 -4.13
C SER A 780 28.73 19.19 -4.76
N LYS A 781 29.54 18.34 -4.12
CA LYS A 781 30.87 17.91 -4.61
C LYS A 781 30.90 17.31 -6.02
N ASP A 782 29.80 16.72 -6.44
CA ASP A 782 29.55 16.11 -7.76
C ASP A 782 28.76 17.04 -8.70
N GLY A 783 28.62 18.33 -8.36
CA GLY A 783 28.10 19.39 -9.23
C GLY A 783 26.58 19.58 -9.23
N VAL A 784 25.84 18.80 -8.44
CA VAL A 784 24.36 18.82 -8.41
C VAL A 784 23.87 20.00 -7.55
N PRO A 785 22.82 20.73 -7.98
CA PRO A 785 22.17 21.73 -7.13
C PRO A 785 21.31 21.08 -6.04
N ILE A 786 21.58 21.45 -4.79
CA ILE A 786 20.90 21.02 -3.57
C ILE A 786 20.16 22.21 -2.96
N VAL A 787 18.93 21.98 -2.48
CA VAL A 787 18.13 23.02 -1.82
C VAL A 787 18.56 23.12 -0.35
N PHE A 788 19.30 24.18 0.02
CA PHE A 788 19.83 24.35 1.38
C PHE A 788 20.23 25.81 1.69
N HIS A 789 19.64 26.39 2.74
CA HIS A 789 19.84 27.77 3.19
C HIS A 789 21.19 28.03 3.88
N ASP A 790 21.52 27.22 4.89
CA ASP A 790 22.63 27.50 5.80
C ASP A 790 24.00 27.28 5.15
N HIS A 791 25.02 27.98 5.66
CA HIS A 791 26.41 27.87 5.18
C HIS A 791 27.04 26.48 5.44
N ASP A 792 26.56 25.74 6.43
CA ASP A 792 27.04 24.42 6.82
C ASP A 792 25.91 23.57 7.42
N LEU A 793 26.17 22.27 7.52
CA LEU A 793 25.18 21.26 7.92
C LEU A 793 24.97 21.16 9.44
N VAL A 794 25.63 22.00 10.25
CA VAL A 794 25.65 21.83 11.72
C VAL A 794 24.30 22.17 12.33
N LYS A 795 23.71 23.31 11.96
CA LYS A 795 22.40 23.77 12.46
C LYS A 795 21.25 22.88 11.97
N ALA A 796 21.24 22.51 10.69
CA ALA A 796 20.11 21.80 10.08
C ALA A 796 20.16 20.27 10.29
N CYS A 797 21.34 19.65 10.21
CA CYS A 797 21.51 18.19 10.16
C CYS A 797 22.42 17.62 11.25
N GLY A 798 23.02 18.46 12.10
CA GLY A 798 23.98 18.00 13.13
C GLY A 798 25.27 17.42 12.55
N ARG A 799 25.69 17.84 11.35
CA ARG A 799 26.91 17.37 10.67
C ARG A 799 27.89 18.51 10.44
N GLU A 800 29.18 18.24 10.59
CA GLU A 800 30.23 19.18 10.20
C GLU A 800 30.43 19.19 8.67
N GLY A 801 30.86 20.32 8.14
CA GLY A 801 31.12 20.53 6.70
C GLY A 801 30.02 21.29 5.96
N LYS A 802 30.35 21.75 4.75
CA LYS A 802 29.47 22.49 3.83
C LYS A 802 28.92 21.56 2.76
N ILE A 803 27.90 22.01 2.02
CA ILE A 803 27.30 21.27 0.90
C ILE A 803 28.35 20.78 -0.12
N ILE A 804 29.34 21.61 -0.48
CA ILE A 804 30.40 21.28 -1.45
C ILE A 804 31.37 20.17 -0.99
N ASP A 805 31.40 19.82 0.30
CA ASP A 805 32.27 18.76 0.83
C ASP A 805 31.73 17.34 0.58
N TRP A 806 30.44 17.22 0.24
CA TRP A 806 29.66 15.98 0.13
C TRP A 806 29.02 15.82 -1.25
N THR A 807 28.83 14.59 -1.72
CA THR A 807 28.09 14.32 -2.97
C THR A 807 26.57 14.43 -2.76
N ALA A 808 25.81 14.61 -3.85
CA ALA A 808 24.35 14.70 -3.81
C ALA A 808 23.72 13.51 -3.09
N LYS A 809 24.16 12.28 -3.44
CA LYS A 809 23.71 11.03 -2.80
C LYS A 809 24.08 10.93 -1.31
N GLN A 810 25.14 11.61 -0.86
CA GLN A 810 25.44 11.72 0.57
C GLN A 810 24.50 12.70 1.25
N LEU A 811 24.27 13.88 0.65
CA LEU A 811 23.42 14.94 1.20
C LEU A 811 21.95 14.54 1.30
N THR A 812 21.38 13.93 0.26
CA THR A 812 19.97 13.46 0.30
C THR A 812 19.76 12.28 1.25
N SER A 813 20.83 11.62 1.70
CA SER A 813 20.77 10.62 2.78
C SER A 813 20.83 11.25 4.19
N MET A 814 21.14 12.54 4.31
CA MET A 814 21.10 13.28 5.58
C MET A 814 19.68 13.76 5.86
N ARG A 815 19.27 13.68 7.14
CA ARG A 815 17.98 14.17 7.62
C ARG A 815 18.13 15.46 8.39
N SER A 816 17.12 16.31 8.29
CA SER A 816 16.93 17.51 9.09
C SER A 816 16.61 17.15 10.54
N LEU A 817 17.21 17.85 11.50
CA LEU A 817 16.90 17.74 12.93
C LEU A 817 15.48 18.22 13.27
N ILE A 818 14.83 18.94 12.35
CA ILE A 818 13.42 19.37 12.39
C ILE A 818 12.65 18.50 11.38
N GLY A 819 11.56 17.85 11.81
CA GLY A 819 10.69 17.04 10.96
C GLY A 819 11.27 15.72 10.40
N ASP A 820 12.53 15.37 10.69
CA ASP A 820 13.25 14.17 10.19
C ASP A 820 13.24 14.00 8.65
N GLN A 821 13.04 15.09 7.90
CA GLN A 821 12.97 15.04 6.43
C GLN A 821 14.36 14.98 5.79
N PRO A 822 14.53 14.28 4.64
CA PRO A 822 15.79 14.31 3.89
C PRO A 822 16.05 15.69 3.26
N LEU A 823 17.32 16.01 3.00
CA LEU A 823 17.66 17.10 2.09
C LEU A 823 17.27 16.73 0.66
N ILE A 824 16.87 17.70 -0.16
CA ILE A 824 16.39 17.46 -1.54
C ILE A 824 17.28 18.10 -2.60
N THR A 825 17.27 17.53 -3.80
CA THR A 825 17.89 18.15 -4.98
C THR A 825 16.97 19.21 -5.58
N LEU A 826 17.52 20.10 -6.41
CA LEU A 826 16.71 20.99 -7.25
C LEU A 826 15.76 20.21 -8.16
N GLU A 827 16.17 19.06 -8.70
CA GLU A 827 15.31 18.24 -9.57
C GLU A 827 14.04 17.78 -8.82
N THR A 828 14.22 17.29 -7.59
CA THR A 828 13.14 16.92 -6.67
C THR A 828 12.21 18.10 -6.39
N ALA A 829 12.76 19.28 -6.10
CA ALA A 829 11.99 20.49 -5.81
C ALA A 829 11.22 21.00 -7.04
N LEU A 830 11.81 20.96 -8.23
CA LEU A 830 11.17 21.42 -9.47
C LEU A 830 10.05 20.48 -9.93
N ASN A 831 10.20 19.16 -9.74
CA ASN A 831 9.12 18.20 -10.00
C ASN A 831 7.90 18.44 -9.08
N ALA A 832 8.17 18.69 -7.79
CA ALA A 832 7.12 19.11 -6.84
C ALA A 832 6.48 20.44 -7.26
N CYS A 833 7.27 21.47 -7.61
CA CYS A 833 6.74 22.76 -8.02
C CYS A 833 5.90 22.66 -9.32
N GLN A 834 6.33 21.88 -10.31
CA GLN A 834 5.61 21.65 -11.55
C GLN A 834 4.25 20.97 -11.31
N SER A 835 4.24 19.86 -10.57
CA SER A 835 3.01 19.10 -10.27
C SER A 835 2.04 19.86 -9.38
N LEU A 836 2.55 20.72 -8.48
CA LEU A 836 1.76 21.55 -7.58
C LEU A 836 1.35 22.91 -8.16
N GLY A 837 1.87 23.33 -9.33
CA GLY A 837 1.56 24.62 -9.96
C GLY A 837 2.25 25.84 -9.32
N LEU A 838 3.41 25.65 -8.71
CA LEU A 838 4.23 26.70 -8.09
C LEU A 838 5.34 27.19 -9.03
N GLY A 839 5.53 28.51 -9.13
CA GLY A 839 6.76 29.09 -9.69
C GLY A 839 7.94 29.03 -8.70
N VAL A 840 9.15 29.38 -9.15
CA VAL A 840 10.36 29.31 -8.32
C VAL A 840 11.20 30.58 -8.33
N MET A 841 11.68 30.98 -7.16
CA MET A 841 12.63 32.09 -6.98
C MET A 841 13.95 31.50 -6.49
N LEU A 842 15.07 31.73 -7.20
CA LEU A 842 16.34 31.05 -6.91
C LEU A 842 17.33 32.00 -6.23
N ASP A 843 17.77 31.68 -5.01
CA ASP A 843 18.94 32.33 -4.39
C ASP A 843 20.17 31.44 -4.52
N LEU A 844 21.13 31.85 -5.35
CA LEU A 844 22.34 31.07 -5.63
C LEU A 844 23.39 31.35 -4.55
N LYS A 845 23.31 30.65 -3.41
CA LYS A 845 24.22 30.85 -2.27
C LYS A 845 25.70 30.59 -2.62
N THR A 846 25.99 29.79 -3.64
CA THR A 846 27.34 29.44 -4.09
C THR A 846 27.47 29.38 -5.62
N HIS A 847 28.71 29.38 -6.14
CA HIS A 847 29.03 29.04 -7.54
C HIS A 847 28.29 29.86 -8.62
N GLN A 848 27.97 31.13 -8.33
CA GLN A 848 27.22 32.05 -9.21
C GLN A 848 27.88 32.34 -10.58
N GLU A 849 29.15 31.99 -10.77
CA GLU A 849 29.87 32.13 -12.05
C GLU A 849 30.21 30.79 -12.74
N ASP A 850 29.94 29.64 -12.11
CA ASP A 850 30.27 28.32 -12.68
C ASP A 850 29.34 27.97 -13.87
N PRO A 851 29.86 27.89 -15.11
CA PRO A 851 29.03 27.57 -16.27
C PRO A 851 28.38 26.19 -16.18
N GLY A 852 29.00 25.21 -15.51
CA GLY A 852 28.44 23.87 -15.34
C GLY A 852 27.22 23.89 -14.43
N PHE A 853 27.39 24.42 -13.22
CA PHE A 853 26.31 24.58 -12.23
C PHE A 853 25.11 25.34 -12.80
N LEU A 854 25.36 26.50 -13.42
CA LEU A 854 24.33 27.35 -14.01
C LEU A 854 23.62 26.69 -15.20
N HIS A 855 24.34 25.87 -15.99
CA HIS A 855 23.76 25.11 -17.09
C HIS A 855 22.81 24.01 -16.58
N THR A 856 23.20 23.26 -15.54
CA THR A 856 22.34 22.24 -14.92
C THR A 856 21.05 22.84 -14.37
N ILE A 857 21.13 23.97 -13.64
CA ILE A 857 19.96 24.71 -13.14
C ILE A 857 19.06 25.14 -14.32
N GLY A 858 19.64 25.72 -15.38
CA GLY A 858 18.91 26.20 -16.55
C GLY A 858 18.22 25.10 -17.35
N GLU A 859 18.83 23.92 -17.47
CA GLU A 859 18.18 22.76 -18.09
C GLU A 859 17.04 22.21 -17.24
N SER A 860 17.24 22.05 -15.93
CA SER A 860 16.21 21.54 -15.03
C SER A 860 14.98 22.45 -14.98
N LEU A 861 15.15 23.78 -15.00
CA LEU A 861 14.03 24.73 -15.16
C LEU A 861 13.24 24.54 -16.46
N VAL A 862 13.94 24.28 -17.57
CA VAL A 862 13.30 24.06 -18.88
C VAL A 862 12.60 22.69 -18.93
N ARG A 863 13.23 21.64 -18.36
CA ARG A 863 12.71 20.27 -18.30
C ARG A 863 11.34 20.18 -17.61
N HIS A 864 11.18 20.93 -16.52
CA HIS A 864 9.92 21.01 -15.75
C HIS A 864 8.95 22.09 -16.24
N GLY A 865 9.26 22.80 -17.33
CA GLY A 865 8.42 23.90 -17.85
C GLY A 865 8.36 25.15 -16.96
N LEU A 866 9.18 25.23 -15.91
CA LEU A 866 9.22 26.31 -14.92
C LEU A 866 10.09 27.51 -15.36
N ALA A 867 10.76 27.43 -16.51
CA ALA A 867 11.64 28.46 -17.04
C ALA A 867 10.98 29.87 -17.09
N ASP A 868 9.80 29.99 -17.71
CA ASP A 868 9.05 31.26 -17.80
C ASP A 868 8.36 31.65 -16.47
N ALA A 869 8.38 30.77 -15.47
CA ALA A 869 7.83 30.93 -14.12
C ALA A 869 8.91 31.10 -13.05
N SER A 870 10.11 31.53 -13.45
CA SER A 870 11.29 31.63 -12.60
C SER A 870 11.83 33.05 -12.40
N LEU A 871 12.32 33.31 -11.18
CA LEU A 871 13.07 34.50 -10.78
C LEU A 871 14.43 34.08 -10.21
N CYS A 872 15.47 34.90 -10.29
CA CYS A 872 16.77 34.65 -9.63
C CYS A 872 17.31 35.91 -8.94
N ILE A 873 17.71 35.76 -7.67
CA ILE A 873 18.12 36.89 -6.81
C ILE A 873 19.47 37.49 -7.23
N THR A 874 20.37 36.69 -7.80
CA THR A 874 21.63 37.20 -8.36
C THR A 874 21.50 37.60 -9.83
N GLY A 875 22.11 38.73 -10.19
CA GLY A 875 22.09 39.31 -11.53
C GLY A 875 23.40 39.16 -12.30
N GLU A 876 24.34 38.30 -11.89
CA GLU A 876 25.68 38.26 -12.50
C GLU A 876 25.69 37.90 -14.00
N PRO A 877 26.65 38.41 -14.81
CA PRO A 877 26.69 38.20 -16.26
C PRO A 877 26.79 36.73 -16.69
N ALA A 878 27.35 35.86 -15.82
CA ALA A 878 27.37 34.41 -16.02
C ALA A 878 25.97 33.81 -15.83
N THR A 879 25.29 34.14 -14.73
CA THR A 879 23.90 33.72 -14.45
C THR A 879 22.96 34.13 -15.56
N ARG A 880 22.99 35.42 -15.95
CA ARG A 880 22.15 36.00 -17.02
C ARG A 880 22.31 35.28 -18.36
N ARG A 881 23.48 34.70 -18.65
CA ARG A 881 23.76 33.97 -19.90
C ARG A 881 23.14 32.58 -19.94
N HIS A 882 23.14 31.86 -18.82
CA HIS A 882 22.70 30.47 -18.77
C HIS A 882 21.20 30.36 -18.44
N LEU A 883 20.71 31.15 -17.48
CA LEU A 883 19.31 31.17 -17.04
C LEU A 883 18.44 32.12 -17.89
N ARG A 884 18.64 32.13 -19.21
CA ARG A 884 18.12 33.12 -20.20
C ARG A 884 16.61 33.39 -20.25
N HIS A 885 15.79 32.61 -19.55
CA HIS A 885 14.32 32.74 -19.48
C HIS A 885 13.84 33.26 -18.10
N THR A 886 14.73 33.27 -17.12
CA THR A 886 14.52 33.73 -15.74
C THR A 886 14.65 35.25 -15.66
N ARG A 887 13.88 35.92 -14.78
CA ARG A 887 14.13 37.35 -14.47
C ARG A 887 15.23 37.50 -13.42
N PHE A 888 15.94 38.63 -13.47
CA PHE A 888 17.06 38.92 -12.55
C PHE A 888 16.84 40.20 -11.75
N THR A 889 17.54 40.35 -10.62
CA THR A 889 17.54 41.62 -9.88
C THR A 889 18.20 42.76 -10.66
N LEU A 890 17.75 43.99 -10.36
CA LEU A 890 18.41 45.22 -10.78
C LEU A 890 19.81 45.36 -10.16
N THR A 891 20.76 45.80 -10.97
CA THR A 891 22.03 46.35 -10.49
C THR A 891 21.82 47.70 -9.79
N ALA A 892 22.78 48.07 -8.94
CA ALA A 892 22.75 49.35 -8.24
C ALA A 892 22.75 50.57 -9.21
N ASP A 893 23.42 50.46 -10.36
CA ASP A 893 23.44 51.53 -11.36
C ASP A 893 22.16 51.58 -12.22
N GLU A 894 21.53 50.45 -12.58
CA GLU A 894 20.19 50.43 -13.19
C GLU A 894 19.17 51.15 -12.26
N LEU A 895 19.16 50.82 -10.96
CA LEU A 895 18.28 51.46 -9.98
C LEU A 895 18.57 52.97 -9.78
N LYS A 896 19.84 53.37 -9.84
CA LYS A 896 20.29 54.76 -9.70
C LYS A 896 19.90 55.61 -10.91
N ALA A 897 20.06 55.09 -12.13
CA ALA A 897 19.61 55.74 -13.38
C ALA A 897 18.09 55.97 -13.37
N LEU A 898 17.30 54.93 -13.05
CA LEU A 898 15.85 55.05 -12.87
C LEU A 898 15.47 56.11 -11.81
N ARG A 899 16.19 56.15 -10.67
CA ARG A 899 15.95 57.16 -9.63
C ARG A 899 16.25 58.58 -10.12
N GLN A 900 17.31 58.75 -10.93
CA GLN A 900 17.70 60.02 -11.57
C GLN A 900 16.76 60.46 -12.71
N GLY A 901 15.94 59.55 -13.24
CA GLY A 901 14.88 59.84 -14.22
C GLY A 901 15.18 59.35 -15.64
N ASP A 902 16.23 58.55 -15.83
CA ASP A 902 16.56 57.96 -17.13
C ASP A 902 15.47 56.99 -17.59
N ARG A 903 15.15 57.02 -18.89
CA ARG A 903 14.17 56.12 -19.50
C ARG A 903 14.85 54.84 -19.94
N MET A 904 14.56 53.75 -19.24
CA MET A 904 15.06 52.41 -19.53
C MET A 904 13.90 51.45 -19.77
N GLU A 905 14.12 50.43 -20.59
CA GLU A 905 13.27 49.24 -20.69
C GLU A 905 14.01 48.12 -19.96
N LEU A 906 13.39 47.57 -18.92
CA LEU A 906 13.96 46.59 -18.00
C LEU A 906 12.94 45.49 -17.71
N SER A 907 12.20 45.08 -18.74
CA SER A 907 11.19 44.02 -18.69
C SER A 907 11.74 42.62 -18.40
N ASP A 908 13.06 42.43 -18.30
CA ASP A 908 13.72 41.21 -17.84
C ASP A 908 14.23 41.30 -16.38
N ARG A 909 13.81 42.34 -15.64
CA ARG A 909 14.21 42.60 -14.24
C ARG A 909 13.08 42.44 -13.23
N PHE A 910 13.49 42.32 -11.97
CA PHE A 910 12.69 42.64 -10.79
C PHE A 910 13.52 43.44 -9.77
N TRP A 911 12.84 44.12 -8.86
CA TRP A 911 13.40 44.71 -7.65
C TRP A 911 13.04 43.81 -6.47
N PHE A 912 14.03 43.52 -5.62
CA PHE A 912 13.87 42.74 -4.41
C PHE A 912 14.72 43.34 -3.30
N GLY A 913 14.15 43.40 -2.09
CA GLY A 913 14.77 44.07 -0.96
C GLY A 913 13.79 44.35 0.17
N LEU A 914 14.28 45.08 1.18
CA LEU A 914 13.50 45.45 2.36
C LEU A 914 12.60 46.66 2.07
N PRO A 915 11.41 46.76 2.69
CA PRO A 915 10.51 47.92 2.54
C PRO A 915 11.22 49.27 2.76
N SER A 916 12.12 49.34 3.73
CA SER A 916 12.93 50.52 4.08
C SER A 916 13.96 50.96 3.02
N GLN A 917 14.18 50.17 1.96
CA GLN A 917 15.08 50.51 0.85
C GLN A 917 14.37 51.22 -0.32
N LEU A 918 13.03 51.26 -0.31
CA LEU A 918 12.21 51.98 -1.28
C LEU A 918 12.08 53.46 -0.89
N GLN A 919 12.25 54.35 -1.86
CA GLN A 919 12.01 55.79 -1.71
C GLN A 919 10.63 56.15 -2.29
N ALA A 920 10.09 57.30 -1.88
CA ALA A 920 8.78 57.76 -2.36
C ALA A 920 8.75 57.88 -3.90
N GLY A 921 7.87 57.10 -4.53
CA GLY A 921 7.73 57.04 -5.98
C GLY A 921 8.63 56.02 -6.70
N ASP A 922 9.50 55.28 -6.00
CA ASP A 922 10.33 54.24 -6.64
C ASP A 922 9.47 53.14 -7.27
N ILE A 923 8.43 52.66 -6.57
CA ILE A 923 7.56 51.58 -7.04
C ILE A 923 6.99 51.91 -8.43
N GLN A 924 6.46 53.12 -8.60
CA GLN A 924 5.88 53.56 -9.87
C GLN A 924 6.94 53.84 -10.96
N LYS A 925 8.16 54.25 -10.60
CA LYS A 925 9.29 54.36 -11.54
C LYS A 925 9.73 52.97 -12.05
N LEU A 926 9.83 52.00 -11.16
CA LEU A 926 10.24 50.62 -11.45
C LEU A 926 9.23 49.94 -12.39
N GLN A 927 7.94 50.00 -12.03
CA GLN A 927 6.86 49.42 -12.83
C GLN A 927 6.68 50.13 -14.19
N ALA A 928 6.93 51.45 -14.26
CA ALA A 928 6.95 52.17 -15.54
C ALA A 928 8.08 51.73 -16.49
N ALA A 929 9.18 51.20 -15.96
CA ALA A 929 10.28 50.60 -16.72
C ALA A 929 10.11 49.07 -16.97
N GLY A 930 9.00 48.47 -16.55
CA GLY A 930 8.70 47.03 -16.74
C GLY A 930 9.25 46.11 -15.64
N VAL A 931 9.84 46.67 -14.60
CA VAL A 931 10.42 45.95 -13.45
C VAL A 931 9.33 45.54 -12.47
N LEU A 932 9.31 44.27 -12.06
CA LEU A 932 8.41 43.81 -10.98
C LEU A 932 8.94 44.25 -9.62
N VAL A 933 8.09 44.67 -8.69
CA VAL A 933 8.49 45.12 -7.35
C VAL A 933 8.06 44.09 -6.31
N LEU A 934 9.03 43.40 -5.70
CA LEU A 934 8.83 42.25 -4.80
C LEU A 934 9.51 42.48 -3.44
N PRO A 935 8.86 43.11 -2.45
CA PRO A 935 9.43 43.29 -1.11
C PRO A 935 9.54 41.99 -0.32
N ALA A 936 10.55 41.90 0.54
CA ALA A 936 10.76 40.80 1.48
C ALA A 936 10.28 41.18 2.89
N ILE A 937 9.35 40.39 3.46
CA ILE A 937 8.78 40.57 4.80
C ILE A 937 9.17 39.37 5.67
N ASN A 938 10.37 39.45 6.27
CA ASN A 938 11.00 38.31 6.94
C ASN A 938 11.29 38.69 8.42
N THR A 939 10.92 37.81 9.34
CA THR A 939 10.92 37.95 10.82
C THR A 939 12.18 38.61 11.38
N PHE A 940 13.36 38.15 10.95
CA PHE A 940 14.67 38.61 11.44
C PHE A 940 15.00 40.09 11.13
N ARG A 941 14.14 40.80 10.39
CA ARG A 941 14.29 42.22 10.06
C ARG A 941 13.53 43.16 10.99
N TYR A 942 12.55 42.67 11.73
CA TYR A 942 11.73 43.45 12.64
C TYR A 942 12.13 43.23 14.11
N PRO A 943 11.84 44.17 15.03
CA PRO A 943 12.04 43.95 16.46
C PRO A 943 11.19 42.78 16.95
N ALA A 944 11.81 41.80 17.62
CA ALA A 944 11.15 40.55 18.01
C ALA A 944 9.93 40.73 18.96
N ASN A 945 9.74 41.91 19.54
CA ASN A 945 8.58 42.27 20.37
C ASN A 945 7.48 43.06 19.62
N ARG A 946 7.67 43.40 18.33
CA ARG A 946 6.69 44.13 17.49
C ARG A 946 6.60 43.59 16.06
N HIS A 947 7.15 42.40 15.78
CA HIS A 947 7.34 41.91 14.42
C HIS A 947 6.04 41.68 13.64
N HIS A 948 4.90 41.37 14.30
CA HIS A 948 3.58 41.41 13.64
C HIS A 948 3.14 42.84 13.31
N GLU A 949 3.18 43.77 14.27
CA GLU A 949 2.69 45.15 14.11
C GLU A 949 3.42 45.91 12.99
N GLU A 950 4.75 45.78 12.93
CA GLU A 950 5.57 46.48 11.94
C GLU A 950 5.46 45.82 10.55
N ALA A 951 5.40 44.49 10.46
CA ALA A 951 5.16 43.78 9.20
C ALA A 951 3.75 44.03 8.65
N GLU A 952 2.72 44.05 9.50
CA GLU A 952 1.34 44.39 9.13
C GLU A 952 1.27 45.81 8.55
N ALA A 953 1.97 46.77 9.16
CA ALA A 953 2.04 48.14 8.67
C ALA A 953 2.73 48.25 7.30
N ASP A 954 3.87 47.56 7.10
CA ASP A 954 4.57 47.50 5.82
C ASP A 954 3.73 46.83 4.73
N ILE A 955 3.17 45.63 4.99
CA ILE A 955 2.29 44.90 4.06
C ILE A 955 1.14 45.82 3.63
N LYS A 956 0.44 46.45 4.57
CA LYS A 956 -0.67 47.37 4.28
C LYS A 956 -0.21 48.65 3.57
N ALA A 957 1.02 49.11 3.75
CA ALA A 957 1.58 50.26 3.01
C ALA A 957 1.98 49.89 1.57
N LEU A 958 2.50 48.69 1.35
CA LEU A 958 3.00 48.22 0.06
C LEU A 958 1.86 47.75 -0.86
N ILE A 959 0.87 47.04 -0.32
CA ILE A 959 -0.37 46.71 -1.06
C ILE A 959 -1.05 47.99 -1.58
N ARG A 960 -1.16 49.04 -0.74
CA ARG A 960 -1.74 50.34 -1.13
C ARG A 960 -0.92 51.10 -2.18
N GLN A 961 0.36 50.78 -2.35
CA GLN A 961 1.22 51.37 -3.39
C GLN A 961 1.27 50.53 -4.68
N GLY A 962 0.68 49.33 -4.67
CA GLY A 962 0.52 48.48 -5.84
C GLY A 962 1.74 47.64 -6.21
N VAL A 963 2.48 47.10 -5.24
CA VAL A 963 3.58 46.15 -5.50
C VAL A 963 3.09 44.87 -6.18
N ASP A 964 3.94 44.23 -6.99
CA ASP A 964 3.58 43.09 -7.83
C ASP A 964 3.40 41.78 -7.04
N GLY A 965 4.11 41.64 -5.92
CA GLY A 965 4.15 40.42 -5.10
C GLY A 965 5.00 40.61 -3.86
N PHE A 966 5.12 39.56 -3.03
CA PHE A 966 5.94 39.56 -1.81
C PHE A 966 6.67 38.23 -1.65
N GLN A 967 7.88 38.28 -1.09
CA GLN A 967 8.44 37.14 -0.34
C GLN A 967 8.09 37.32 1.13
N ILE A 968 7.57 36.27 1.78
CA ILE A 968 7.21 36.31 3.21
C ILE A 968 7.69 35.07 3.96
N ASP A 969 8.01 35.23 5.25
CA ASP A 969 7.95 34.13 6.21
C ASP A 969 6.48 33.72 6.42
N SER A 970 6.21 32.41 6.52
CA SER A 970 4.85 31.86 6.62
C SER A 970 4.01 32.39 7.77
N ILE A 971 4.64 32.83 8.87
CA ILE A 971 3.97 33.45 10.02
C ILE A 971 3.17 34.72 9.65
N TYR A 972 3.44 35.36 8.49
CA TYR A 972 2.75 36.55 8.02
C TYR A 972 1.63 36.29 7.01
N GLN A 973 1.35 35.02 6.65
CA GLN A 973 0.41 34.69 5.58
C GLN A 973 -1.07 35.05 5.88
N GLU A 974 -1.42 35.17 7.17
CA GLU A 974 -2.75 35.57 7.63
C GLU A 974 -3.20 36.94 7.06
N TRP A 975 -2.26 37.85 6.80
CA TRP A 975 -2.53 39.19 6.27
C TRP A 975 -2.92 39.22 4.79
N PHE A 976 -2.76 38.09 4.09
CA PHE A 976 -3.14 37.91 2.69
C PHE A 976 -4.41 37.04 2.53
N GLY A 977 -5.05 36.66 3.64
CA GLY A 977 -6.23 35.78 3.64
C GLY A 977 -5.91 34.29 3.50
N LEU A 978 -4.63 33.91 3.59
CA LEU A 978 -4.24 32.49 3.70
C LEU A 978 -4.44 32.03 5.14
N THR A 979 -5.03 30.85 5.34
CA THR A 979 -5.25 30.28 6.67
C THR A 979 -3.92 29.94 7.35
N SER A 980 -3.67 30.45 8.55
CA SER A 980 -2.58 29.93 9.39
C SER A 980 -3.03 28.62 10.04
N GLY A 981 -2.23 27.57 9.88
CA GLY A 981 -2.39 26.35 10.68
C GLY A 981 -2.02 26.61 12.13
N ARG A 982 -3.01 26.54 13.03
CA ARG A 982 -2.85 26.62 14.49
C ARG A 982 -3.59 25.46 15.16
#